data_AF-A0A2S9YA60-F1
#
_entry.id   AF-A0A2S9YA60-F1
#
_cell.length_a   1.000
_cell.length_b   1.000
_cell.length_c   1.000
_cell.angle_alpha   90.00
_cell.angle_beta   90.00
_cell.angle_gamma   90.00
#
_symmetry.space_group_name_H-M   'P 1'
#
loop_
_entity.id
_entity.type
_entity.pdbx_description
1 polymer ?
#
loop_
_entity_poly.entity_id
_entity_poly.type
_entity_poly.pdbx_seq_one_letter_code
_entity_poly.pdbx_strand_id
1 'polypeptide(L)'
;MSKQASPARDRVNLVYREQESKQERELPLKILVLGDYRGHEDDRPLDERKPIKVDNRSLGAVMAEHNLQLRFNCPSKLTQDPEDTLAVHLRFASYSDFGPEWVAQQVPELRTLVETRRALTELKEWLGISPSIVERLKQALASPENRVQLRRELGILPAAAETSELSELKVALLEWVVEGAELGARSPAHATLRDAVESYLRTRLGDFDDPTPEVAPKVSAGPLPEAVDASAVQASIPEPVRLDQINQAAPAPALSDPNPAPPAGLLEDMLDNAKVVKDKRLDVGKRYKPEQIVVDKAGVDVNIVQLDQLLAAQVDAILHHPEFQALEAAWRSLRYLIANVNFRENTEIHLLNCSKGDLIDDFEDAPEIAKSGLYRLVYSREYGTFGGEPFGVMCTTYEFDPGPRDMTLLANCAAVAAMAHVPFIANAAPRFFGEASFEGLATYSDIRVIFQTPQYTRWNAFRETEDSRYVGLCLPRFLLRPPYERHHVHSFTYSERTVNNSSYLWGYASFAFATRVAESFARYRWSPNIVGPTAGGAVTGLPMLPFRSMRGVYDQEPDPAKRRGIEERMPTEIQLTERHEFELSEEGFIGMVFLKGSSQACFFSANSCQKPKVFANTEEGREASLGARLGAQLPYIFIVCRLAHYLKVLQREEIGRHMERGDLERELNDWLRQYVSDMDNPAAAVRGKRPLRQARVNVEEVPGQAGWYRAHLLLRPHLKYMGASFTLSLVGKLERES
;
A
#
# COMPACT_ATOMS: atom_id res chain seq x y z
N MET A 1 -15.72 -32.01 -2.11
CA MET A 1 -16.22 -30.71 -2.61
C MET A 1 -17.73 -30.69 -2.50
N SER A 2 -18.26 -30.21 -1.38
CA SER A 2 -19.70 -29.96 -1.24
C SER A 2 -20.03 -28.66 -1.98
N LYS A 3 -21.00 -28.71 -2.88
CA LYS A 3 -21.57 -27.51 -3.52
C LYS A 3 -22.08 -26.59 -2.41
N GLN A 4 -21.43 -25.44 -2.21
CA GLN A 4 -21.99 -24.34 -1.42
C GLN A 4 -23.31 -23.94 -2.07
N ALA A 5 -24.42 -24.35 -1.48
CA ALA A 5 -25.74 -23.90 -1.88
C ALA A 5 -25.77 -22.37 -1.76
N SER A 6 -26.12 -21.68 -2.84
CA SER A 6 -26.20 -20.21 -2.87
C SER A 6 -27.18 -19.72 -1.79
N PRO A 7 -26.75 -18.88 -0.83
CA PRO A 7 -27.53 -18.49 0.36
C PRO A 7 -28.63 -17.45 0.06
N ALA A 8 -29.11 -17.36 -1.19
CA ALA A 8 -29.92 -16.24 -1.67
C ALA A 8 -31.43 -16.37 -1.42
N ARG A 9 -31.95 -17.55 -1.04
CA ARG A 9 -33.40 -17.82 -1.05
C ARG A 9 -34.15 -17.60 0.27
N ASP A 10 -33.47 -17.23 1.36
CA ASP A 10 -34.12 -17.17 2.67
C ASP A 10 -33.51 -16.02 3.51
N ARG A 11 -33.75 -14.75 3.13
CA ARG A 11 -33.17 -13.57 3.77
C ARG A 11 -34.26 -12.57 4.17
N VAL A 12 -34.13 -11.97 5.36
CA VAL A 12 -34.96 -10.83 5.78
C VAL A 12 -34.19 -9.58 5.36
N ASN A 13 -34.61 -8.97 4.25
CA ASN A 13 -34.02 -7.71 3.80
C ASN A 13 -34.69 -6.56 4.57
N LEU A 14 -33.91 -5.54 4.95
CA LEU A 14 -34.50 -4.31 5.45
C LEU A 14 -34.94 -3.47 4.27
N VAL A 15 -36.24 -3.46 4.05
CA VAL A 15 -36.85 -2.76 2.92
C VAL A 15 -37.79 -1.68 3.43
N TYR A 16 -37.74 -0.49 2.82
CA TYR A 16 -38.79 0.50 2.94
C TYR A 16 -39.60 0.55 1.63
N ARG A 17 -40.85 1.01 1.73
CA ARG A 17 -41.78 1.04 0.60
C ARG A 17 -41.96 2.49 0.16
N GLU A 18 -41.32 2.83 -0.95
CA GLU A 18 -41.44 4.16 -1.54
C GLU A 18 -42.88 4.40 -2.03
N GLN A 19 -43.44 5.57 -1.75
CA GLN A 19 -44.87 5.85 -1.94
C GLN A 19 -45.27 5.92 -3.43
N GLU A 20 -44.41 6.40 -4.31
CA GLU A 20 -44.72 6.59 -5.74
C GLU A 20 -44.63 5.30 -6.55
N SER A 21 -43.64 4.44 -6.26
CA SER A 21 -43.34 3.25 -7.05
C SER A 21 -43.96 1.96 -6.48
N LYS A 22 -44.40 1.98 -5.20
CA LYS A 22 -44.75 0.79 -4.40
C LYS A 22 -43.66 -0.29 -4.39
N GLN A 23 -42.45 0.02 -4.89
CA GLN A 23 -41.33 -0.91 -4.92
C GLN A 23 -40.62 -0.90 -3.57
N GLU A 24 -40.25 -2.11 -3.17
CA GLU A 24 -39.49 -2.39 -1.98
C GLU A 24 -38.01 -2.05 -2.26
N ARG A 25 -37.50 -0.95 -1.68
CA ARG A 25 -36.09 -0.50 -1.84
C ARG A 25 -35.26 -0.75 -0.58
N GLU A 26 -34.10 -1.37 -0.76
CA GLU A 26 -33.12 -1.65 0.30
C GLU A 26 -32.02 -0.61 0.29
N LEU A 27 -31.67 -0.06 1.46
CA LEU A 27 -30.53 0.84 1.58
C LEU A 27 -29.21 0.08 1.32
N PRO A 28 -28.31 0.54 0.46
CA PRO A 28 -27.01 -0.08 0.30
C PRO A 28 -26.16 0.05 1.57
N LEU A 29 -25.12 -0.78 1.68
CA LEU A 29 -23.97 -0.48 2.54
C LEU A 29 -22.98 0.36 1.74
N LYS A 30 -23.02 1.68 1.92
CA LYS A 30 -22.02 2.59 1.34
C LYS A 30 -20.80 2.69 2.26
N ILE A 31 -19.63 2.32 1.77
CA ILE A 31 -18.34 2.47 2.45
C ILE A 31 -17.67 3.72 1.88
N LEU A 32 -17.45 4.74 2.72
CA LEU A 32 -16.68 5.91 2.32
C LEU A 32 -15.20 5.67 2.63
N VAL A 33 -14.34 5.77 1.61
CA VAL A 33 -12.90 5.62 1.74
C VAL A 33 -12.25 7.01 1.65
N LEU A 34 -11.54 7.38 2.71
CA LEU A 34 -10.81 8.65 2.82
C LEU A 34 -9.30 8.38 2.76
N GLY A 35 -8.58 9.16 1.97
CA GLY A 35 -7.13 9.06 1.91
C GLY A 35 -6.54 9.93 0.81
N ASP A 36 -5.22 10.06 0.85
CA ASP A 36 -4.48 10.66 -0.26
C ASP A 36 -4.30 9.62 -1.37
N TYR A 37 -4.96 9.89 -2.48
CA TYR A 37 -4.92 9.06 -3.67
C TYR A 37 -4.26 9.77 -4.84
N ARG A 38 -3.90 11.06 -4.75
CA ARG A 38 -3.32 11.83 -5.87
C ARG A 38 -1.80 11.96 -5.79
N GLY A 39 -1.24 11.99 -4.59
CA GLY A 39 0.20 12.22 -4.37
C GLY A 39 0.64 13.67 -4.60
N HIS A 40 -0.31 14.59 -4.79
CA HIS A 40 -0.10 16.03 -4.87
C HIS A 40 -1.30 16.77 -4.26
N GLU A 41 -1.11 18.03 -3.88
CA GLU A 41 -2.16 18.86 -3.28
C GLU A 41 -3.33 19.09 -4.26
N ASP A 42 -4.56 19.09 -3.73
CA ASP A 42 -5.79 19.38 -4.49
C ASP A 42 -6.34 20.73 -4.01
N ASP A 43 -6.21 21.77 -4.82
CA ASP A 43 -6.59 23.15 -4.45
C ASP A 43 -8.10 23.34 -4.23
N ARG A 44 -8.93 22.34 -4.58
CA ARG A 44 -10.38 22.42 -4.39
C ARG A 44 -10.75 22.24 -2.92
N PRO A 45 -11.66 23.07 -2.39
CA PRO A 45 -12.14 22.91 -1.02
C PRO A 45 -12.85 21.56 -0.85
N LEU A 46 -12.80 21.00 0.36
CA LEU A 46 -13.28 19.63 0.62
C LEU A 46 -14.76 19.45 0.29
N ASP A 47 -15.58 20.49 0.46
CA ASP A 47 -17.02 20.43 0.20
C ASP A 47 -17.35 20.29 -1.31
N GLU A 48 -16.52 20.82 -2.20
CA GLU A 48 -16.71 20.66 -3.65
C GLU A 48 -16.27 19.29 -4.17
N ARG A 49 -15.43 18.57 -3.42
CA ARG A 49 -14.95 17.23 -3.79
C ARG A 49 -16.09 16.21 -3.66
N LYS A 50 -16.49 15.61 -4.80
CA LYS A 50 -17.54 14.59 -4.81
C LYS A 50 -16.94 13.20 -4.59
N PRO A 51 -17.50 12.39 -3.67
CA PRO A 51 -17.14 10.98 -3.58
C PRO A 51 -17.44 10.26 -4.90
N ILE A 52 -16.48 9.48 -5.39
CA ILE A 52 -16.57 8.74 -6.66
C ILE A 52 -16.85 7.28 -6.35
N LYS A 53 -17.86 6.68 -6.98
CA LYS A 53 -18.15 5.26 -6.83
C LYS A 53 -17.08 4.41 -7.51
N VAL A 54 -16.50 3.45 -6.77
CA VAL A 54 -15.43 2.57 -7.26
C VAL A 54 -15.82 1.10 -7.13
N ASP A 55 -15.70 0.38 -8.25
CA ASP A 55 -15.94 -1.05 -8.37
C ASP A 55 -14.72 -1.72 -9.06
N ASN A 56 -14.71 -3.06 -9.11
CA ASN A 56 -13.66 -3.84 -9.79
C ASN A 56 -13.42 -3.46 -11.26
N ARG A 57 -14.41 -2.90 -11.94
CA ARG A 57 -14.31 -2.48 -13.36
C ARG A 57 -13.93 -1.01 -13.52
N SER A 58 -14.31 -0.14 -12.57
CA SER A 58 -14.07 1.30 -12.68
C SER A 58 -12.74 1.74 -12.10
N LEU A 59 -12.11 0.93 -11.23
CA LEU A 59 -10.86 1.27 -10.55
C LEU A 59 -9.77 1.81 -11.52
N GLY A 60 -9.54 1.14 -12.65
CA GLY A 60 -8.53 1.58 -13.62
C GLY A 60 -8.87 2.92 -14.29
N ALA A 61 -10.15 3.18 -14.57
CA ALA A 61 -10.59 4.45 -15.13
C ALA A 61 -10.48 5.59 -14.11
N VAL A 62 -10.84 5.32 -12.85
CA VAL A 62 -10.70 6.28 -11.74
C VAL A 62 -9.23 6.64 -11.53
N MET A 63 -8.32 5.66 -11.55
CA MET A 63 -6.88 5.93 -11.44
C MET A 63 -6.38 6.86 -12.56
N ALA A 64 -6.77 6.61 -13.80
CA ALA A 64 -6.37 7.43 -14.94
C ALA A 64 -6.93 8.86 -14.87
N GLU A 65 -8.17 9.04 -14.41
CA GLU A 65 -8.81 10.36 -14.25
C GLU A 65 -8.15 11.20 -13.14
N HIS A 66 -7.61 10.55 -12.12
CA HIS A 66 -6.96 11.20 -11.00
C HIS A 66 -5.58 11.81 -11.32
N ASN A 67 -5.02 11.58 -12.52
CA ASN A 67 -3.76 12.16 -13.00
C ASN A 67 -2.63 12.09 -11.97
N LEU A 68 -2.37 10.89 -11.47
CA LEU A 68 -1.39 10.62 -10.40
C LEU A 68 0.01 11.09 -10.80
N GLN A 69 0.63 11.91 -9.95
CA GLN A 69 2.00 12.39 -10.14
C GLN A 69 2.74 12.39 -8.81
N LEU A 70 3.99 11.93 -8.82
CA LEU A 70 4.91 12.03 -7.68
C LEU A 70 6.19 12.72 -8.13
N ARG A 71 6.68 13.61 -7.28
CA ARG A 71 7.95 14.32 -7.47
C ARG A 71 8.74 14.29 -6.16
N PHE A 72 9.84 13.55 -6.14
CA PHE A 72 10.70 13.46 -4.96
C PHE A 72 12.16 13.26 -5.35
N ASN A 73 13.05 13.50 -4.40
CA ASN A 73 14.48 13.28 -4.57
C ASN A 73 14.88 11.98 -3.87
N CYS A 74 15.62 11.14 -4.56
CA CYS A 74 16.06 9.83 -4.07
C CYS A 74 17.60 9.78 -4.08
N PRO A 75 18.27 9.15 -3.09
CA PRO A 75 19.71 8.96 -3.14
C PRO A 75 20.14 8.23 -4.43
N SER A 76 21.13 8.76 -5.12
CA SER A 76 21.71 8.12 -6.31
C SER A 76 22.60 6.95 -5.88
N LYS A 77 22.37 5.78 -6.45
CA LYS A 77 23.22 4.58 -6.37
C LYS A 77 24.01 4.34 -7.64
N LEU A 78 23.92 5.27 -8.60
CA LEU A 78 24.63 5.22 -9.87
C LEU A 78 26.03 5.83 -9.72
N THR A 79 26.16 6.87 -8.89
CA THR A 79 27.41 7.56 -8.58
C THR A 79 28.05 6.96 -7.33
N GLN A 80 29.39 7.08 -7.20
CA GLN A 80 30.10 6.68 -5.97
C GLN A 80 29.92 7.71 -4.83
N ASP A 81 29.40 8.90 -5.13
CA ASP A 81 29.19 9.96 -4.17
C ASP A 81 27.91 9.71 -3.33
N PRO A 82 28.04 9.61 -1.99
CA PRO A 82 26.92 9.27 -1.12
C PRO A 82 25.89 10.40 -0.94
N GLU A 83 26.25 11.64 -1.28
CA GLU A 83 25.39 12.84 -1.17
C GLU A 83 24.65 13.15 -2.47
N ASP A 84 24.91 12.42 -3.55
CA ASP A 84 24.26 12.65 -4.83
C ASP A 84 22.77 12.24 -4.77
N THR A 85 21.90 13.09 -5.32
CA THR A 85 20.45 12.89 -5.29
C THR A 85 19.86 12.99 -6.69
N LEU A 86 18.98 12.04 -6.99
CA LEU A 86 18.27 11.92 -8.25
C LEU A 86 16.86 12.49 -8.11
N ALA A 87 16.53 13.47 -8.94
CA ALA A 87 15.17 14.00 -9.03
C ALA A 87 14.29 13.04 -9.84
N VAL A 88 13.30 12.43 -9.18
CA VAL A 88 12.42 11.43 -9.76
C VAL A 88 11.03 12.03 -10.01
N HIS A 89 10.57 11.93 -11.25
CA HIS A 89 9.25 12.36 -11.67
C HIS A 89 8.47 11.17 -12.23
N LEU A 90 7.51 10.67 -11.46
CA LEU A 90 6.67 9.53 -11.84
C LEU A 90 5.24 10.01 -12.11
N ARG A 91 4.64 9.46 -13.17
CA ARG A 91 3.20 9.57 -13.41
C ARG A 91 2.56 8.22 -13.10
N PHE A 92 1.24 8.09 -12.98
CA PHE A 92 0.63 6.75 -12.96
C PHE A 92 -0.73 6.82 -13.63
N ALA A 93 -0.96 5.96 -14.62
CA ALA A 93 -2.25 5.81 -15.29
C ALA A 93 -2.91 4.47 -14.91
N SER A 94 -2.11 3.46 -14.59
CA SER A 94 -2.57 2.11 -14.32
C SER A 94 -1.87 1.47 -13.12
N TYR A 95 -2.43 0.37 -12.63
CA TYR A 95 -1.84 -0.38 -11.54
C TYR A 95 -0.47 -1.00 -11.90
N SER A 96 -0.26 -1.39 -13.15
CA SER A 96 1.03 -1.94 -13.60
C SER A 96 2.16 -0.92 -13.57
N ASP A 97 1.83 0.37 -13.51
CA ASP A 97 2.80 1.46 -13.51
C ASP A 97 3.57 1.55 -12.18
N PHE A 98 3.02 0.98 -11.09
CA PHE A 98 3.75 0.76 -9.83
C PHE A 98 4.79 -0.37 -9.92
N GLY A 99 4.91 -1.04 -11.08
CA GLY A 99 5.89 -2.07 -11.31
C GLY A 99 7.30 -1.51 -11.53
N PRO A 100 8.35 -2.29 -11.19
CA PRO A 100 9.75 -1.86 -11.34
C PRO A 100 10.14 -1.57 -12.79
N GLU A 101 9.51 -2.24 -13.76
CA GLU A 101 9.73 -1.98 -15.19
C GLU A 101 9.41 -0.54 -15.56
N TRP A 102 8.24 -0.10 -15.13
CA TRP A 102 7.67 1.15 -15.58
C TRP A 102 8.37 2.31 -14.89
N VAL A 103 8.70 2.15 -13.61
CA VAL A 103 9.58 3.07 -12.86
C VAL A 103 10.92 3.25 -13.58
N ALA A 104 11.56 2.15 -14.02
CA ALA A 104 12.84 2.22 -14.74
C ALA A 104 12.73 2.89 -16.12
N GLN A 105 11.58 2.81 -16.80
CA GLN A 105 11.36 3.45 -18.10
C GLN A 105 11.06 4.95 -18.01
N GLN A 106 10.53 5.42 -16.87
CA GLN A 106 10.16 6.82 -16.64
C GLN A 106 11.38 7.70 -16.35
N VAL A 107 12.31 7.16 -15.54
CA VAL A 107 13.49 7.87 -15.08
C VAL A 107 14.54 7.86 -16.19
N PRO A 108 14.95 9.03 -16.73
CA PRO A 108 15.85 9.10 -17.88
C PRO A 108 17.15 8.29 -17.70
N GLU A 109 17.76 8.37 -16.53
CA GLU A 109 19.02 7.73 -16.17
C GLU A 109 18.89 6.20 -16.07
N LEU A 110 17.73 5.70 -15.61
CA LEU A 110 17.45 4.26 -15.60
C LEU A 110 17.12 3.74 -16.99
N ARG A 111 16.47 4.56 -17.81
CA ARG A 111 16.13 4.20 -19.18
C ARG A 111 17.38 3.95 -20.02
N THR A 112 18.41 4.79 -19.90
CA THR A 112 19.68 4.59 -20.62
C THR A 112 20.34 3.27 -20.22
N LEU A 113 20.30 2.92 -18.93
CA LEU A 113 20.83 1.65 -18.41
C LEU A 113 20.04 0.44 -18.92
N VAL A 114 18.71 0.53 -19.00
CA VAL A 114 17.86 -0.53 -19.58
C VAL A 114 18.14 -0.71 -21.08
N GLU A 115 18.29 0.38 -21.82
CA GLU A 115 18.66 0.36 -23.24
C GLU A 115 20.06 -0.25 -23.45
N THR A 116 21.01 0.08 -22.57
CA THR A 116 22.37 -0.50 -22.57
C THR A 116 22.34 -2.00 -22.32
N ARG A 117 21.55 -2.46 -21.33
CA ARG A 117 21.36 -3.89 -21.05
C ARG A 117 20.74 -4.62 -22.24
N ARG A 118 19.78 -4.00 -22.94
CA ARG A 118 19.21 -4.56 -24.17
C ARG A 118 20.27 -4.71 -25.25
N ALA A 119 21.06 -3.66 -25.50
CA ALA A 119 22.15 -3.70 -26.49
C ALA A 119 23.19 -4.78 -26.17
N LEU A 120 23.56 -4.97 -24.89
CA LEU A 120 24.48 -6.04 -24.48
C LEU A 120 23.87 -7.43 -24.66
N THR A 121 22.57 -7.58 -24.45
CA THR A 121 21.86 -8.85 -24.67
C THR A 121 21.83 -9.21 -26.15
N GLU A 122 21.56 -8.24 -27.02
CA GLU A 122 21.62 -8.40 -28.48
C GLU A 122 23.06 -8.75 -28.94
N LEU A 123 24.07 -8.09 -28.37
CA LEU A 123 25.48 -8.39 -28.62
C LEU A 123 25.85 -9.81 -28.16
N LYS A 124 25.34 -10.27 -27.02
CA LYS A 124 25.53 -11.64 -26.53
C LYS A 124 24.93 -12.68 -27.49
N GLU A 125 23.73 -12.42 -28.01
CA GLU A 125 23.10 -13.29 -29.01
C GLU A 125 23.94 -13.31 -30.29
N TRP A 126 24.43 -12.16 -30.74
CA TRP A 126 25.27 -12.03 -31.93
C TRP A 126 26.60 -12.79 -31.82
N LEU A 127 27.31 -12.65 -30.70
CA LEU A 127 28.53 -13.43 -30.40
C LEU A 127 28.26 -14.94 -30.34
N GLY A 128 27.01 -15.35 -30.10
CA GLY A 128 26.59 -16.74 -30.10
C GLY A 128 26.33 -17.31 -31.50
N ILE A 129 26.01 -16.48 -32.48
CA ILE A 129 25.57 -16.91 -33.83
C ILE A 129 26.76 -17.06 -34.79
N SER A 130 27.79 -16.21 -34.72
CA SER A 130 28.87 -16.18 -35.73
C SER A 130 30.29 -16.13 -35.14
N PRO A 131 31.07 -17.22 -35.24
CA PRO A 131 32.47 -17.26 -34.79
C PRO A 131 33.40 -16.29 -35.54
N SER A 132 33.10 -16.03 -36.82
CA SER A 132 33.87 -15.14 -37.72
C SER A 132 33.86 -13.69 -37.24
N ILE A 133 32.78 -13.26 -36.60
CA ILE A 133 32.61 -11.93 -36.06
C ILE A 133 33.40 -11.76 -34.76
N VAL A 134 33.41 -12.79 -33.91
CA VAL A 134 34.22 -12.82 -32.68
C VAL A 134 35.70 -12.61 -33.01
N GLU A 135 36.21 -13.25 -34.06
CA GLU A 135 37.59 -13.09 -34.51
C GLU A 135 37.90 -11.67 -35.01
N ARG A 136 36.96 -11.03 -35.73
CA ARG A 136 37.14 -9.65 -36.21
C ARG A 136 37.01 -8.61 -35.12
N LEU A 137 36.11 -8.80 -34.16
CA LEU A 137 36.02 -7.95 -32.98
C LEU A 137 37.31 -8.02 -32.14
N LYS A 138 37.90 -9.23 -32.02
CA LYS A 138 39.22 -9.43 -31.41
C LYS A 138 40.34 -8.71 -32.18
N GLN A 139 40.31 -8.71 -33.52
CA GLN A 139 41.25 -7.97 -34.35
C GLN A 139 41.08 -6.45 -34.23
N ALA A 140 39.84 -5.94 -34.20
CA ALA A 140 39.53 -4.53 -34.03
C ALA A 140 39.95 -4.01 -32.64
N LEU A 141 39.77 -4.81 -31.60
CA LEU A 141 40.17 -4.51 -30.22
C LEU A 141 41.66 -4.79 -29.94
N ALA A 142 42.44 -5.31 -30.89
CA ALA A 142 43.83 -5.67 -30.64
C ALA A 142 44.76 -4.45 -30.52
N SER A 143 44.49 -3.35 -31.24
CA SER A 143 45.34 -2.16 -31.22
C SER A 143 44.77 -1.05 -30.31
N PRO A 144 45.62 -0.38 -29.49
CA PRO A 144 45.18 0.69 -28.59
C PRO A 144 44.60 1.90 -29.34
N GLU A 145 45.08 2.19 -30.54
CA GLU A 145 44.56 3.27 -31.41
C GLU A 145 43.12 2.99 -31.88
N ASN A 146 42.82 1.76 -32.30
CA ASN A 146 41.47 1.37 -32.70
C ASN A 146 40.51 1.39 -31.50
N ARG A 147 40.98 1.11 -30.28
CA ARG A 147 40.15 1.25 -29.07
C ARG A 147 39.77 2.69 -28.80
N VAL A 148 40.73 3.62 -28.91
CA VAL A 148 40.49 5.06 -28.72
C VAL A 148 39.61 5.63 -29.83
N GLN A 149 39.77 5.16 -31.06
CA GLN A 149 38.97 5.61 -32.19
C GLN A 149 37.56 5.02 -32.19
N LEU A 150 37.40 3.75 -31.81
CA LEU A 150 36.09 3.14 -31.53
C LEU A 150 35.40 3.88 -30.38
N ARG A 151 36.14 4.26 -29.33
CA ARG A 151 35.62 5.13 -28.25
C ARG A 151 35.16 6.49 -28.77
N ARG A 152 35.89 7.13 -29.71
CA ARG A 152 35.45 8.39 -30.34
C ARG A 152 34.22 8.23 -31.23
N GLU A 153 34.16 7.17 -32.04
CA GLU A 153 33.05 6.92 -32.98
C GLU A 153 31.78 6.44 -32.26
N LEU A 154 31.94 5.79 -31.10
CA LEU A 154 30.85 5.47 -30.17
C LEU A 154 30.48 6.65 -29.26
N GLY A 155 31.17 7.80 -29.37
CA GLY A 155 30.85 9.04 -28.65
C GLY A 155 31.39 9.15 -27.22
N ILE A 156 32.23 8.22 -26.76
CA ILE A 156 32.71 8.06 -25.37
C ILE A 156 33.78 9.10 -24.99
N LEU A 157 34.52 9.66 -25.95
CA LEU A 157 35.52 10.72 -25.71
C LEU A 157 35.14 12.01 -26.45
N PRO A 158 35.15 13.19 -25.80
CA PRO A 158 35.03 14.45 -26.51
C PRO A 158 36.22 14.61 -27.47
N ALA A 159 35.99 15.29 -28.60
CA ALA A 159 36.92 15.36 -29.73
C ALA A 159 38.32 15.96 -29.43
N ALA A 160 38.59 16.40 -28.19
CA ALA A 160 39.75 17.21 -27.82
C ALA A 160 40.50 16.76 -26.53
N ALA A 161 40.54 15.47 -26.18
CA ALA A 161 41.39 14.99 -25.07
C ALA A 161 42.70 14.32 -25.58
N GLU A 162 43.85 14.82 -25.12
CA GLU A 162 45.20 14.31 -25.42
C GLU A 162 45.64 13.15 -24.50
N THR A 163 46.57 12.34 -25.02
CA THR A 163 46.97 10.98 -24.62
C THR A 163 47.78 10.81 -23.32
N SER A 164 47.78 11.76 -22.37
CA SER A 164 48.78 11.79 -21.28
C SER A 164 48.31 11.30 -19.89
N GLU A 165 47.03 11.06 -19.63
CA GLU A 165 46.53 10.74 -18.26
C GLU A 165 46.01 9.29 -18.12
N LEU A 166 46.69 8.31 -18.71
CA LEU A 166 46.17 6.93 -18.86
C LEU A 166 46.83 5.87 -17.95
N SER A 167 47.61 6.25 -16.93
CA SER A 167 48.38 5.28 -16.12
C SER A 167 47.80 4.89 -14.76
N GLU A 168 46.75 5.53 -14.23
CA GLU A 168 46.22 5.21 -12.88
C GLU A 168 44.83 4.53 -12.82
N LEU A 169 44.16 4.30 -13.95
CA LEU A 169 42.81 3.74 -13.96
C LEU A 169 42.79 2.23 -14.16
N LYS A 170 42.99 1.48 -13.07
CA LYS A 170 42.62 0.05 -12.96
C LYS A 170 41.11 -0.16 -12.70
N VAL A 171 40.26 0.75 -13.20
CA VAL A 171 38.78 0.74 -13.10
C VAL A 171 38.11 0.63 -14.49
N ALA A 172 38.89 0.24 -15.51
CA ALA A 172 38.61 0.35 -16.95
C ALA A 172 37.43 -0.47 -17.54
N LEU A 173 36.54 -1.04 -16.73
CA LEU A 173 35.31 -1.69 -17.18
C LEU A 173 34.05 -1.05 -16.59
N LEU A 174 34.15 -0.51 -15.36
CA LEU A 174 33.10 0.28 -14.73
C LEU A 174 33.03 1.68 -15.36
N GLU A 175 34.16 2.35 -15.60
CA GLU A 175 34.19 3.65 -16.29
C GLU A 175 33.72 3.53 -17.75
N TRP A 176 34.05 2.43 -18.44
CA TRP A 176 33.58 2.20 -19.81
C TRP A 176 32.05 2.03 -19.92
N VAL A 177 31.40 1.52 -18.86
CA VAL A 177 29.95 1.31 -18.80
C VAL A 177 29.23 2.54 -18.23
N VAL A 178 29.85 3.28 -17.30
CA VAL A 178 29.31 4.51 -16.71
C VAL A 178 29.41 5.68 -17.71
N GLU A 179 30.56 5.89 -18.37
CA GLU A 179 30.68 6.90 -19.44
C GLU A 179 29.82 6.54 -20.67
N GLY A 180 29.61 5.25 -20.93
CA GLY A 180 28.69 4.77 -21.98
C GLY A 180 27.20 4.94 -21.61
N ALA A 181 26.87 4.99 -20.32
CA ALA A 181 25.50 5.11 -19.80
C ALA A 181 25.08 6.58 -19.57
N GLU A 182 26.01 7.48 -19.26
CA GLU A 182 25.78 8.94 -19.18
C GLU A 182 25.41 9.55 -20.54
N LEU A 183 25.86 8.92 -21.64
CA LEU A 183 25.64 9.38 -23.02
C LEU A 183 24.53 8.63 -23.74
N GLY A 184 23.35 8.47 -23.13
CA GLY A 184 22.11 8.08 -23.84
C GLY A 184 21.68 9.03 -24.98
N ALA A 185 22.58 9.81 -25.55
CA ALA A 185 22.35 10.82 -26.54
C ALA A 185 22.89 10.39 -27.91
N ARG A 186 22.01 9.76 -28.69
CA ARG A 186 21.86 9.97 -30.15
C ARG A 186 23.18 10.22 -30.91
N SER A 187 23.73 9.16 -31.52
CA SER A 187 24.33 9.39 -32.84
C SER A 187 23.18 9.69 -33.80
N PRO A 188 23.12 10.86 -34.47
CA PRO A 188 22.10 11.13 -35.48
C PRO A 188 22.20 10.20 -36.71
N ALA A 189 23.20 9.32 -36.77
CA ALA A 189 23.49 8.46 -37.91
C ALA A 189 23.01 7.00 -37.80
N HIS A 190 22.81 6.43 -36.60
CA HIS A 190 22.52 5.00 -36.43
C HIS A 190 21.46 4.72 -35.35
N ALA A 191 20.46 3.89 -35.68
CA ALA A 191 19.29 3.61 -34.84
C ALA A 191 19.54 2.54 -33.76
N THR A 192 20.49 1.63 -33.98
CA THR A 192 20.87 0.58 -33.04
C THR A 192 22.40 0.47 -32.91
N LEU A 193 22.88 -0.04 -31.76
CA LEU A 193 24.32 -0.36 -31.57
C LEU A 193 24.81 -1.38 -32.61
N ARG A 194 23.90 -2.23 -33.09
CA ARG A 194 24.12 -3.15 -34.21
C ARG A 194 24.50 -2.39 -35.49
N ASP A 195 23.74 -1.39 -35.90
CA ASP A 195 24.01 -0.63 -37.13
C ASP A 195 25.33 0.13 -37.05
N ALA A 196 25.67 0.66 -35.87
CA ALA A 196 26.93 1.36 -35.64
C ALA A 196 28.14 0.42 -35.72
N VAL A 197 28.06 -0.76 -35.09
CA VAL A 197 29.13 -1.77 -35.14
C VAL A 197 29.24 -2.38 -36.54
N GLU A 198 28.12 -2.62 -37.22
CA GLU A 198 28.10 -3.16 -38.59
C GLU A 198 28.65 -2.15 -39.61
N SER A 199 28.27 -0.87 -39.50
CA SER A 199 28.84 0.24 -40.26
C SER A 199 30.35 0.38 -40.07
N TYR A 200 30.82 0.32 -38.81
CA TYR A 200 32.24 0.36 -38.48
C TYR A 200 33.02 -0.81 -39.11
N LEU A 201 32.49 -2.02 -38.98
CA LEU A 201 33.11 -3.23 -39.52
C LEU A 201 33.12 -3.23 -41.05
N ARG A 202 32.04 -2.79 -41.70
CA ARG A 202 31.98 -2.65 -43.18
C ARG A 202 32.97 -1.60 -43.69
N THR A 203 33.09 -0.46 -43.01
CA THR A 203 33.96 0.64 -43.43
C THR A 203 35.45 0.30 -43.33
N ARG A 204 35.86 -0.50 -42.33
CA ARG A 204 37.27 -0.84 -42.09
C ARG A 204 37.70 -2.21 -42.63
N LEU A 205 36.81 -3.19 -42.71
CA LEU A 205 37.12 -4.58 -43.11
C LEU A 205 36.47 -5.02 -44.44
N GLY A 206 35.68 -4.16 -45.10
CA GLY A 206 34.99 -4.46 -46.37
C GLY A 206 33.67 -5.22 -46.21
N ASP A 207 32.87 -5.25 -47.28
CA ASP A 207 31.51 -5.86 -47.31
C ASP A 207 31.52 -7.38 -47.07
N PHE A 208 30.45 -7.87 -46.45
CA PHE A 208 30.26 -9.27 -46.06
C PHE A 208 29.17 -9.93 -46.91
N ASP A 209 29.46 -11.13 -47.43
CA ASP A 209 28.44 -12.10 -47.85
C ASP A 209 28.13 -13.01 -46.65
N ASP A 210 27.02 -12.75 -45.94
CA ASP A 210 26.39 -13.75 -45.08
C ASP A 210 25.15 -14.33 -45.80
N PRO A 211 24.84 -15.62 -45.64
CA PRO A 211 23.64 -16.21 -46.23
C PRO A 211 22.41 -15.54 -45.61
N THR A 212 21.57 -14.95 -46.46
CA THR A 212 20.29 -14.35 -46.07
C THR A 212 19.46 -15.31 -45.23
N PRO A 213 18.84 -14.85 -44.12
CA PRO A 213 17.93 -15.68 -43.35
C PRO A 213 16.72 -16.07 -44.23
N GLU A 214 16.37 -17.36 -44.24
CA GLU A 214 15.14 -17.83 -44.89
C GLU A 214 13.94 -17.08 -44.30
N VAL A 215 13.25 -16.36 -45.19
CA VAL A 215 12.07 -15.57 -44.89
C VAL A 215 10.90 -16.52 -44.60
N ALA A 216 10.37 -16.50 -43.38
CA ALA A 216 9.07 -17.09 -43.08
C ALA A 216 7.97 -16.42 -43.94
N PRO A 217 6.98 -17.16 -44.47
CA PRO A 217 6.06 -16.62 -45.47
C PRO A 217 5.17 -15.51 -44.88
N LYS A 218 5.16 -14.36 -45.57
CA LYS A 218 4.30 -13.21 -45.27
C LYS A 218 2.83 -13.54 -45.51
N VAL A 219 1.99 -13.35 -44.49
CA VAL A 219 0.53 -13.21 -44.65
C VAL A 219 0.23 -11.80 -45.16
N SER A 220 -0.55 -11.70 -46.25
CA SER A 220 -0.90 -10.45 -46.91
C SER A 220 -1.93 -9.63 -46.12
N ALA A 221 -1.61 -8.37 -45.82
CA ALA A 221 -2.58 -7.34 -45.42
C ALA A 221 -2.68 -6.27 -46.52
N GLY A 222 -3.92 -5.85 -46.81
CA GLY A 222 -4.31 -4.97 -47.92
C GLY A 222 -3.89 -3.49 -47.79
N PRO A 223 -4.31 -2.65 -48.76
CA PRO A 223 -3.71 -1.33 -48.98
C PRO A 223 -4.27 -0.23 -48.07
N LEU A 224 -3.39 0.70 -47.67
CA LEU A 224 -3.70 1.97 -47.01
C LEU A 224 -3.20 3.15 -47.87
N PRO A 225 -3.80 4.36 -47.73
CA PRO A 225 -3.88 5.39 -48.77
C PRO A 225 -2.71 6.40 -48.78
N GLU A 226 -2.64 7.16 -49.88
CA GLU A 226 -1.60 8.16 -50.24
C GLU A 226 -1.49 9.34 -49.26
N ALA A 227 -0.24 9.78 -49.01
CA ALA A 227 0.12 10.95 -48.22
C ALA A 227 0.77 12.05 -49.08
N VAL A 228 0.48 13.29 -48.70
CA VAL A 228 0.73 14.56 -49.40
C VAL A 228 2.15 15.08 -49.16
N ASP A 229 2.75 15.69 -50.19
CA ASP A 229 4.11 16.26 -50.21
C ASP A 229 4.34 17.40 -49.19
N ALA A 230 5.41 17.26 -48.41
CA ALA A 230 5.82 18.17 -47.33
C ALA A 230 7.02 19.04 -47.70
N SER A 231 7.02 19.68 -48.87
CA SER A 231 8.11 20.53 -49.36
C SER A 231 7.88 22.05 -49.21
N ALA A 232 6.87 22.48 -48.43
CA ALA A 232 6.46 23.88 -48.37
C ALA A 232 6.36 24.47 -46.94
N VAL A 233 7.35 24.26 -46.06
CA VAL A 233 7.48 25.09 -44.84
C VAL A 233 8.96 25.29 -44.50
N GLN A 234 9.64 26.15 -45.25
CA GLN A 234 10.99 26.58 -44.93
C GLN A 234 11.05 28.10 -45.06
N ALA A 235 10.53 28.79 -44.04
CA ALA A 235 10.81 30.20 -43.80
C ALA A 235 10.54 30.56 -42.33
N SER A 236 11.51 31.26 -41.74
CA SER A 236 11.51 31.99 -40.46
C SER A 236 11.68 31.20 -39.14
N ILE A 237 12.89 31.25 -38.57
CA ILE A 237 13.26 31.58 -37.17
C ILE A 237 14.81 31.78 -37.10
N PRO A 238 15.35 32.71 -36.28
CA PRO A 238 16.72 33.24 -36.38
C PRO A 238 17.78 32.53 -35.51
N GLU A 239 19.07 32.77 -35.82
CA GLU A 239 20.27 32.16 -35.21
C GLU A 239 20.55 32.55 -33.73
N PRO A 240 21.17 31.65 -32.91
CA PRO A 240 21.65 31.98 -31.57
C PRO A 240 23.08 32.57 -31.54
N VAL A 241 23.29 33.47 -30.57
CA VAL A 241 24.48 34.31 -30.33
C VAL A 241 25.66 33.52 -29.71
N ARG A 242 26.90 33.87 -30.11
CA ARG A 242 28.17 33.30 -29.63
C ARG A 242 28.56 33.76 -28.21
N LEU A 243 29.15 32.83 -27.46
CA LEU A 243 29.45 32.86 -26.02
C LEU A 243 30.87 33.37 -25.67
N ASP A 244 31.42 34.34 -26.39
CA ASP A 244 32.83 34.75 -26.25
C ASP A 244 33.07 35.96 -25.31
N GLN A 245 32.15 36.32 -24.40
CA GLN A 245 32.24 37.57 -23.61
C GLN A 245 31.95 37.47 -22.10
N ILE A 246 32.29 36.38 -21.41
CA ILE A 246 32.22 36.35 -19.93
C ILE A 246 33.51 35.81 -19.32
N ASN A 247 34.63 36.50 -19.54
CA ASN A 247 35.83 36.30 -18.75
C ASN A 247 36.46 37.64 -18.39
N GLN A 248 35.97 38.25 -17.31
CA GLN A 248 36.65 39.31 -16.57
C GLN A 248 36.05 39.41 -15.15
N ALA A 249 36.68 38.75 -14.17
CA ALA A 249 36.60 39.10 -12.75
C ALA A 249 37.87 38.58 -12.01
N ALA A 250 38.31 39.35 -11.01
CA ALA A 250 39.65 39.43 -10.42
C ALA A 250 40.05 38.28 -9.44
N PRO A 251 41.35 38.17 -9.03
CA PRO A 251 41.88 37.05 -8.26
C PRO A 251 42.07 37.33 -6.75
N ALA A 252 42.01 36.27 -5.92
CA ALA A 252 42.68 36.13 -4.61
C ALA A 252 42.43 34.73 -4.00
N PRO A 253 43.22 34.25 -3.01
CA PRO A 253 44.68 34.24 -2.85
C PRO A 253 45.25 32.82 -2.67
N ALA A 254 46.58 32.69 -2.69
CA ALA A 254 47.33 31.44 -2.52
C ALA A 254 47.38 30.96 -1.06
N LEU A 255 47.23 29.65 -0.86
CA LEU A 255 47.52 28.93 0.38
C LEU A 255 48.57 27.85 0.13
N SER A 256 49.48 27.76 1.10
CA SER A 256 50.81 27.14 1.13
C SER A 256 50.86 25.61 1.12
N ASP A 257 52.01 25.07 0.69
CA ASP A 257 52.36 23.65 0.59
C ASP A 257 52.14 22.79 1.86
N PRO A 258 51.92 21.47 1.70
CA PRO A 258 51.83 20.51 2.79
C PRO A 258 53.14 19.73 3.00
N ASN A 259 53.56 19.54 4.25
CA ASN A 259 54.18 18.29 4.75
C ASN A 259 54.27 18.34 6.30
N PRO A 260 54.08 17.23 7.05
CA PRO A 260 55.02 16.11 7.05
C PRO A 260 54.39 14.69 7.04
N ALA A 261 55.16 13.71 6.58
CA ALA A 261 54.94 12.26 6.71
C ALA A 261 55.57 11.70 8.03
N PRO A 262 55.57 10.38 8.35
CA PRO A 262 54.65 9.23 8.20
C PRO A 262 54.40 8.52 9.58
N PRO A 263 53.96 7.23 9.71
CA PRO A 263 54.77 6.05 9.37
C PRO A 263 54.01 4.94 8.59
N ALA A 264 54.70 4.42 7.57
CA ALA A 264 54.47 3.13 6.95
C ALA A 264 55.00 2.01 7.87
N GLY A 265 54.28 0.89 7.94
CA GLY A 265 54.77 -0.27 8.70
C GLY A 265 53.79 -1.44 8.85
N LEU A 266 52.52 -1.29 8.45
CA LEU A 266 51.51 -2.35 8.61
C LEU A 266 50.97 -2.91 7.28
N LEU A 267 51.16 -2.18 6.18
CA LEU A 267 50.75 -2.60 4.83
C LEU A 267 51.79 -3.48 4.13
N GLU A 268 53.08 -3.33 4.45
CA GLU A 268 54.14 -4.19 3.88
C GLU A 268 54.10 -5.62 4.42
N ASP A 269 53.78 -5.82 5.71
CA ASP A 269 53.67 -7.16 6.32
C ASP A 269 52.43 -7.96 5.83
N MET A 270 51.40 -7.29 5.31
CA MET A 270 50.20 -7.94 4.74
C MET A 270 50.38 -8.32 3.27
N LEU A 271 51.24 -7.61 2.53
CA LEU A 271 51.50 -7.88 1.11
C LEU A 271 52.40 -9.12 0.91
N ASP A 272 53.26 -9.45 1.87
CA ASP A 272 54.16 -10.61 1.77
C ASP A 272 53.48 -11.97 2.05
N ASN A 273 52.26 -11.99 2.60
CA ASN A 273 51.54 -13.24 2.95
C ASN A 273 50.33 -13.60 2.07
N ALA A 274 50.05 -12.87 0.99
CA ALA A 274 48.96 -13.21 0.06
C ALA A 274 49.43 -14.20 -1.03
N LYS A 275 49.42 -15.50 -0.73
CA LYS A 275 49.52 -16.54 -1.75
C LYS A 275 48.35 -16.43 -2.75
N VAL A 276 48.70 -16.27 -4.02
CA VAL A 276 47.78 -16.40 -5.17
C VAL A 276 47.16 -17.80 -5.16
N VAL A 277 45.91 -17.92 -4.75
CA VAL A 277 45.11 -19.12 -4.98
C VAL A 277 44.74 -19.14 -6.45
N LYS A 278 45.37 -20.03 -7.22
CA LYS A 278 45.01 -20.27 -8.62
C LYS A 278 43.63 -20.92 -8.68
N ASP A 279 42.73 -20.29 -9.43
CA ASP A 279 41.41 -20.78 -9.72
C ASP A 279 41.51 -22.16 -10.41
N LYS A 280 40.91 -23.21 -9.82
CA LYS A 280 41.03 -24.61 -10.27
C LYS A 280 40.19 -24.95 -11.51
N ARG A 281 39.75 -23.94 -12.26
CA ARG A 281 38.99 -24.08 -13.51
C ARG A 281 39.75 -23.61 -14.76
N LEU A 282 41.01 -23.20 -14.62
CA LEU A 282 41.91 -22.95 -15.74
C LEU A 282 42.68 -24.23 -16.03
N ASP A 283 42.35 -24.90 -17.14
CA ASP A 283 43.13 -26.01 -17.65
C ASP A 283 44.61 -25.61 -17.76
N VAL A 284 45.46 -26.38 -17.09
CA VAL A 284 46.89 -26.15 -16.99
C VAL A 284 47.52 -26.36 -18.37
N GLY A 285 47.92 -25.27 -19.04
CA GLY A 285 48.74 -25.36 -20.25
C GLY A 285 48.72 -24.20 -21.25
N LYS A 286 47.75 -23.27 -21.19
CA LYS A 286 47.71 -22.11 -22.09
C LYS A 286 48.25 -20.86 -21.41
N ARG A 287 49.46 -20.41 -21.79
CA ARG A 287 49.96 -19.06 -21.51
C ARG A 287 49.21 -18.08 -22.41
N TYR A 288 48.31 -17.28 -21.84
CA TYR A 288 47.76 -16.12 -22.54
C TYR A 288 48.79 -15.00 -22.55
N LYS A 289 48.99 -14.37 -23.73
CA LYS A 289 49.78 -13.13 -23.83
C LYS A 289 49.06 -12.02 -23.04
N PRO A 290 49.78 -11.11 -22.36
CA PRO A 290 49.19 -10.08 -21.50
C PRO A 290 48.27 -9.06 -22.19
N GLU A 291 48.03 -9.16 -23.51
CA GLU A 291 47.25 -8.20 -24.30
C GLU A 291 46.07 -8.84 -25.07
N GLN A 292 45.77 -10.13 -24.84
CA GLN A 292 44.68 -10.78 -25.55
C GLN A 292 43.34 -10.47 -24.87
N ILE A 293 42.65 -9.42 -25.33
CA ILE A 293 41.26 -9.15 -24.95
C ILE A 293 40.41 -10.26 -25.54
N VAL A 294 39.97 -11.18 -24.68
CA VAL A 294 38.99 -12.17 -25.07
C VAL A 294 37.61 -11.58 -24.76
N VAL A 295 36.90 -11.09 -25.78
CA VAL A 295 35.47 -10.82 -25.65
C VAL A 295 34.76 -12.17 -25.65
N ASP A 296 34.72 -12.78 -24.47
CA ASP A 296 33.99 -14.01 -24.23
C ASP A 296 32.53 -13.69 -23.92
N LYS A 297 31.63 -14.58 -24.35
CA LYS A 297 30.21 -14.56 -23.97
C LYS A 297 30.04 -14.42 -22.45
N ALA A 298 30.94 -15.06 -21.69
CA ALA A 298 30.99 -14.97 -20.23
C ALA A 298 31.29 -13.55 -19.71
N GLY A 299 32.12 -12.76 -20.41
CA GLY A 299 32.42 -11.37 -20.02
C GLY A 299 31.22 -10.44 -20.20
N VAL A 300 30.48 -10.61 -21.30
CA VAL A 300 29.22 -9.87 -21.53
C VAL A 300 28.18 -10.25 -20.48
N ASP A 301 28.10 -11.52 -20.11
CA ASP A 301 27.23 -11.99 -19.02
C ASP A 301 27.56 -11.35 -17.67
N VAL A 302 28.84 -11.20 -17.33
CA VAL A 302 29.26 -10.50 -16.10
C VAL A 302 28.81 -9.04 -16.12
N ASN A 303 28.96 -8.34 -17.25
CA ASN A 303 28.54 -6.94 -17.36
C ASN A 303 27.02 -6.78 -17.26
N ILE A 304 26.25 -7.68 -17.88
CA ILE A 304 24.78 -7.69 -17.75
C ILE A 304 24.39 -7.89 -16.28
N VAL A 305 25.06 -8.79 -15.56
CA VAL A 305 24.80 -9.01 -14.13
C VAL A 305 25.15 -7.78 -13.29
N GLN A 306 26.24 -7.08 -13.59
CA GLN A 306 26.61 -5.84 -12.90
C GLN A 306 25.60 -4.72 -13.15
N LEU A 307 25.16 -4.55 -14.39
CA LEU A 307 24.11 -3.58 -14.75
C LEU A 307 22.78 -3.90 -14.07
N ASP A 308 22.35 -5.16 -14.08
CA ASP A 308 21.13 -5.59 -13.39
C ASP A 308 21.23 -5.31 -11.88
N GLN A 309 22.42 -5.42 -11.27
CA GLN A 309 22.64 -5.07 -9.85
C GLN A 309 22.53 -3.57 -9.58
N LEU A 310 23.11 -2.72 -10.45
CA LEU A 310 23.01 -1.26 -10.32
C LEU A 310 21.57 -0.78 -10.55
N LEU A 311 20.92 -1.27 -11.60
CA LEU A 311 19.50 -1.03 -11.88
C LEU A 311 18.64 -1.43 -10.69
N ALA A 312 18.82 -2.64 -10.15
CA ALA A 312 18.06 -3.11 -9.01
C ALA A 312 18.28 -2.23 -7.77
N ALA A 313 19.52 -1.81 -7.49
CA ALA A 313 19.83 -0.96 -6.33
C ALA A 313 19.18 0.43 -6.43
N GLN A 314 19.16 1.04 -7.61
CA GLN A 314 18.49 2.33 -7.81
C GLN A 314 16.97 2.19 -7.78
N VAL A 315 16.41 1.14 -8.39
CA VAL A 315 14.96 0.86 -8.34
C VAL A 315 14.52 0.56 -6.90
N ASP A 316 15.31 -0.18 -6.12
CA ASP A 316 15.05 -0.42 -4.69
C ASP A 316 14.95 0.91 -3.92
N ALA A 317 15.87 1.85 -4.17
CA ALA A 317 15.86 3.17 -3.52
C ALA A 317 14.59 3.98 -3.85
N ILE A 318 14.09 3.87 -5.09
CA ILE A 318 12.84 4.52 -5.52
C ILE A 318 11.62 3.84 -4.91
N LEU A 319 11.54 2.50 -4.97
CA LEU A 319 10.41 1.73 -4.44
C LEU A 319 10.29 1.79 -2.92
N HIS A 320 11.40 1.97 -2.21
CA HIS A 320 11.43 2.10 -0.75
C HIS A 320 11.30 3.56 -0.28
N HIS A 321 11.14 4.52 -1.19
CA HIS A 321 10.88 5.91 -0.81
C HIS A 321 9.50 6.03 -0.13
N PRO A 322 9.39 6.72 1.03
CA PRO A 322 8.16 6.76 1.82
C PRO A 322 6.95 7.34 1.07
N GLU A 323 7.15 8.36 0.22
CA GLU A 323 6.06 8.94 -0.57
C GLU A 323 5.53 7.98 -1.64
N PHE A 324 6.44 7.23 -2.29
CA PHE A 324 6.06 6.20 -3.26
C PHE A 324 5.30 5.07 -2.57
N GLN A 325 5.82 4.59 -1.43
CA GLN A 325 5.19 3.54 -0.65
C GLN A 325 3.82 3.97 -0.11
N ALA A 326 3.65 5.21 0.34
CA ALA A 326 2.37 5.72 0.84
C ALA A 326 1.29 5.71 -0.26
N LEU A 327 1.62 6.22 -1.45
CA LEU A 327 0.70 6.20 -2.58
C LEU A 327 0.38 4.76 -3.03
N GLU A 328 1.41 3.92 -3.16
CA GLU A 328 1.27 2.53 -3.56
C GLU A 328 0.44 1.72 -2.53
N ALA A 329 0.65 1.95 -1.24
CA ALA A 329 -0.08 1.33 -0.14
C ALA A 329 -1.55 1.76 -0.13
N ALA A 330 -1.85 3.05 -0.37
CA ALA A 330 -3.22 3.56 -0.43
C ALA A 330 -4.01 2.87 -1.56
N TRP A 331 -3.46 2.85 -2.78
CA TRP A 331 -4.12 2.23 -3.94
C TRP A 331 -4.23 0.71 -3.82
N ARG A 332 -3.20 0.03 -3.29
CA ARG A 332 -3.25 -1.42 -3.05
C ARG A 332 -4.20 -1.81 -1.93
N SER A 333 -4.31 -0.99 -0.87
CA SER A 333 -5.29 -1.21 0.20
C SER A 333 -6.72 -1.07 -0.34
N LEU A 334 -6.97 -0.05 -1.18
CA LEU A 334 -8.25 0.11 -1.85
C LEU A 334 -8.56 -1.10 -2.74
N ARG A 335 -7.60 -1.55 -3.54
CA ARG A 335 -7.75 -2.78 -4.36
C ARG A 335 -8.05 -4.00 -3.49
N TYR A 336 -7.37 -4.14 -2.36
CA TYR A 336 -7.61 -5.24 -1.42
C TYR A 336 -9.05 -5.22 -0.88
N LEU A 337 -9.59 -4.05 -0.57
CA LEU A 337 -10.99 -3.90 -0.16
C LEU A 337 -11.94 -4.30 -1.30
N ILE A 338 -11.77 -3.73 -2.49
CA ILE A 338 -12.63 -3.99 -3.65
C ILE A 338 -12.60 -5.48 -4.05
N ALA A 339 -11.43 -6.14 -4.00
CA ALA A 339 -11.28 -7.55 -4.35
C ALA A 339 -12.05 -8.48 -3.39
N ASN A 340 -12.21 -8.09 -2.12
CA ASN A 340 -12.85 -8.88 -1.08
C ASN A 340 -14.33 -8.53 -0.85
N VAL A 341 -14.83 -7.45 -1.48
CA VAL A 341 -16.23 -7.01 -1.35
C VAL A 341 -17.10 -7.62 -2.44
N ASN A 342 -18.27 -8.13 -2.06
CA ASN A 342 -19.25 -8.66 -3.00
C ASN A 342 -20.27 -7.59 -3.42
N PHE A 343 -20.01 -6.92 -4.55
CA PHE A 343 -20.87 -5.88 -5.11
C PHE A 343 -22.27 -6.36 -5.56
N ARG A 344 -22.49 -7.67 -5.72
CA ARG A 344 -23.83 -8.20 -6.05
C ARG A 344 -24.80 -8.06 -4.87
N GLU A 345 -24.27 -7.86 -3.67
CA GLU A 345 -25.01 -7.84 -2.42
C GLU A 345 -25.23 -6.41 -1.91
N ASN A 346 -25.64 -5.48 -2.78
CA ASN A 346 -26.00 -4.09 -2.45
C ASN A 346 -24.94 -3.36 -1.57
N THR A 347 -23.67 -3.59 -1.87
CA THR A 347 -22.53 -2.90 -1.24
C THR A 347 -21.92 -1.96 -2.26
N GLU A 348 -21.65 -0.72 -1.85
CA GLU A 348 -20.99 0.29 -2.68
C GLU A 348 -19.78 0.86 -1.97
N ILE A 349 -18.74 1.19 -2.74
CA ILE A 349 -17.54 1.84 -2.22
C ILE A 349 -17.44 3.21 -2.90
N HIS A 350 -17.28 4.25 -2.09
CA HIS A 350 -17.16 5.64 -2.52
C HIS A 350 -15.80 6.16 -2.09
N LEU A 351 -15.00 6.60 -3.05
CA LEU A 351 -13.65 7.13 -2.84
C LEU A 351 -13.71 8.66 -2.73
N LEU A 352 -13.14 9.20 -1.66
CA LEU A 352 -12.94 10.64 -1.50
C LEU A 352 -11.45 10.93 -1.30
N ASN A 353 -10.87 11.68 -2.25
CA ASN A 353 -9.50 12.16 -2.12
C ASN A 353 -9.43 13.29 -1.10
N CYS A 354 -8.78 13.02 0.02
CA CYS A 354 -8.60 13.95 1.11
C CYS A 354 -7.26 13.62 1.74
N SER A 355 -6.36 14.59 1.85
CA SER A 355 -5.15 14.42 2.65
C SER A 355 -5.50 14.61 4.13
N LYS A 356 -4.66 14.11 5.03
CA LYS A 356 -4.83 14.36 6.46
C LYS A 356 -4.70 15.86 6.79
N GLY A 357 -3.85 16.58 6.06
CA GLY A 357 -3.69 18.03 6.19
C GLY A 357 -4.95 18.78 5.78
N ASP A 358 -5.50 18.48 4.60
CA ASP A 358 -6.72 19.10 4.08
C ASP A 358 -7.90 18.96 5.06
N LEU A 359 -7.98 17.82 5.75
CA LEU A 359 -9.05 17.58 6.71
C LEU A 359 -8.86 18.41 8.00
N ILE A 360 -7.62 18.61 8.43
CA ILE A 360 -7.31 19.51 9.56
C ILE A 360 -7.69 20.93 9.19
N ASP A 361 -7.26 21.38 8.01
CA ASP A 361 -7.51 22.74 7.53
C ASP A 361 -9.02 23.00 7.36
N ASP A 362 -9.80 22.04 6.82
CA ASP A 362 -11.27 22.13 6.71
C ASP A 362 -11.96 22.32 8.07
N PHE A 363 -11.46 21.66 9.12
CA PHE A 363 -12.01 21.80 10.47
C PHE A 363 -11.55 23.07 11.19
N GLU A 364 -10.36 23.59 10.89
CA GLU A 364 -9.85 24.84 11.43
C GLU A 364 -10.53 26.05 10.77
N ASP A 365 -10.83 25.97 9.47
CA ASP A 365 -11.54 26.99 8.70
C ASP A 365 -13.04 27.07 9.04
N ALA A 366 -13.66 25.93 9.37
CA ALA A 366 -15.07 25.87 9.71
C ALA A 366 -15.34 26.41 11.13
N PRO A 367 -16.25 27.39 11.30
CA PRO A 367 -16.57 27.93 12.64
C PRO A 367 -17.30 26.92 13.54
N GLU A 368 -17.99 25.95 12.91
CA GLU A 368 -18.74 24.89 13.57
C GLU A 368 -18.61 23.60 12.75
N ILE A 369 -18.62 22.45 13.42
CA ILE A 369 -18.51 21.12 12.79
C ILE A 369 -19.63 20.90 11.76
N ALA A 370 -20.83 21.42 12.00
CA ALA A 370 -21.97 21.30 11.07
C ALA A 370 -21.79 22.07 9.75
N LYS A 371 -20.78 22.94 9.66
CA LYS A 371 -20.45 23.70 8.45
C LYS A 371 -19.22 23.19 7.73
N SER A 372 -18.49 22.22 8.29
CA SER A 372 -17.29 21.64 7.69
C SER A 372 -17.61 20.91 6.38
N GLY A 373 -16.62 20.83 5.49
CA GLY A 373 -16.75 20.12 4.23
C GLY A 373 -17.07 18.65 4.43
N LEU A 374 -16.39 17.97 5.36
CA LEU A 374 -16.67 16.56 5.65
C LEU A 374 -18.13 16.36 6.10
N TYR A 375 -18.64 17.22 6.99
CA TYR A 375 -20.02 17.13 7.46
C TYR A 375 -21.02 17.32 6.32
N ARG A 376 -20.78 18.29 5.43
CA ARG A 376 -21.64 18.50 4.26
C ARG A 376 -21.70 17.27 3.35
N LEU A 377 -20.57 16.62 3.12
CA LEU A 377 -20.47 15.42 2.29
C LEU A 377 -21.18 14.21 2.92
N VAL A 378 -20.91 13.94 4.20
CA VAL A 378 -21.39 12.72 4.87
C VAL A 378 -22.81 12.89 5.38
N TYR A 379 -23.09 14.00 6.06
CA TYR A 379 -24.40 14.27 6.64
C TYR A 379 -25.30 14.98 5.64
N SER A 380 -25.00 16.21 5.23
CA SER A 380 -25.98 17.05 4.53
C SER A 380 -26.43 16.47 3.18
N ARG A 381 -25.49 16.02 2.34
CA ARG A 381 -25.79 15.51 0.98
C ARG A 381 -26.49 14.16 0.97
N GLU A 382 -26.20 13.30 1.93
CA GLU A 382 -26.73 11.93 1.98
C GLU A 382 -27.76 11.80 3.12
N TYR A 383 -27.30 11.57 4.36
CA TYR A 383 -28.18 11.28 5.50
C TYR A 383 -29.22 12.38 5.79
N GLY A 384 -28.87 13.64 5.58
CA GLY A 384 -29.68 14.83 5.78
C GLY A 384 -30.69 15.10 4.66
N THR A 385 -30.43 14.62 3.46
CA THR A 385 -31.23 14.90 2.25
C THR A 385 -32.35 13.86 2.05
N PHE A 386 -33.50 14.31 1.56
CA PHE A 386 -34.61 13.43 1.21
C PHE A 386 -34.26 12.61 -0.04
N GLY A 387 -34.46 11.28 0.03
CA GLY A 387 -34.05 10.36 -1.02
C GLY A 387 -32.55 10.06 -1.09
N GLY A 388 -31.74 10.64 -0.19
CA GLY A 388 -30.32 10.32 -0.05
C GLY A 388 -30.10 8.94 0.57
N GLU A 389 -28.93 8.36 0.33
CA GLU A 389 -28.57 7.03 0.83
C GLU A 389 -27.36 7.15 1.77
N PRO A 390 -27.52 6.92 3.08
CA PRO A 390 -26.49 7.22 4.05
C PRO A 390 -25.26 6.31 3.93
N PHE A 391 -24.11 6.85 4.31
CA PHE A 391 -22.89 6.06 4.49
C PHE A 391 -23.02 5.12 5.69
N GLY A 392 -22.54 3.89 5.56
CA GLY A 392 -22.56 2.89 6.62
C GLY A 392 -21.31 2.90 7.49
N VAL A 393 -20.13 3.15 6.89
CA VAL A 393 -18.84 3.22 7.58
C VAL A 393 -17.87 4.11 6.81
N MET A 394 -17.01 4.83 7.53
CA MET A 394 -15.87 5.55 6.98
C MET A 394 -14.59 4.75 7.25
N CYS A 395 -13.80 4.50 6.22
CA CYS A 395 -12.51 3.81 6.30
C CYS A 395 -11.42 4.75 5.82
N THR A 396 -10.31 4.84 6.53
CA THR A 396 -9.25 5.81 6.23
C THR A 396 -7.88 5.18 6.07
N THR A 397 -7.03 5.77 5.23
CA THR A 397 -5.59 5.45 5.16
C THR A 397 -4.77 6.17 6.24
N TYR A 398 -5.40 7.04 7.04
CA TYR A 398 -4.69 7.86 8.01
C TYR A 398 -4.20 7.04 9.20
N GLU A 399 -3.08 7.52 9.73
CA GLU A 399 -2.48 7.03 10.96
C GLU A 399 -2.50 8.16 11.98
N PHE A 400 -2.94 7.84 13.19
CA PHE A 400 -3.05 8.79 14.28
C PHE A 400 -1.91 8.62 15.28
N ASP A 401 -1.33 9.74 15.67
CA ASP A 401 -0.33 9.91 16.71
C ASP A 401 -0.98 10.47 18.00
N PRO A 402 -0.30 10.44 19.16
CA PRO A 402 -0.82 11.04 20.39
C PRO A 402 -0.63 12.58 20.39
N GLY A 403 -0.22 13.14 19.25
CA GLY A 403 0.02 14.56 19.06
C GLY A 403 -1.24 15.41 19.22
N PRO A 404 -1.13 16.69 19.61
CA PRO A 404 -2.28 17.56 19.84
C PRO A 404 -3.18 17.72 18.60
N ARG A 405 -2.56 17.94 17.42
CA ARG A 405 -3.29 18.16 16.15
C ARG A 405 -4.12 16.94 15.77
N ASP A 406 -3.54 15.75 15.88
CA ASP A 406 -4.20 14.48 15.60
C ASP A 406 -5.35 14.17 16.54
N MET A 407 -5.21 14.49 17.83
CA MET A 407 -6.28 14.29 18.81
C MET A 407 -7.46 15.24 18.60
N THR A 408 -7.20 16.50 18.24
CA THR A 408 -8.26 17.43 17.84
C THR A 408 -8.96 16.94 16.57
N LEU A 409 -8.21 16.49 15.56
CA LEU A 409 -8.75 15.91 14.33
C LEU A 409 -9.65 14.70 14.63
N LEU A 410 -9.18 13.78 15.48
CA LEU A 410 -9.92 12.59 15.86
C LEU A 410 -11.23 12.95 16.60
N ALA A 411 -11.20 13.95 17.48
CA ALA A 411 -12.38 14.45 18.16
C ALA A 411 -13.40 15.06 17.19
N ASN A 412 -12.95 15.86 16.22
CA ASN A 412 -13.82 16.43 15.20
C ASN A 412 -14.43 15.35 14.29
N CYS A 413 -13.63 14.37 13.88
CA CYS A 413 -14.11 13.22 13.10
C CYS A 413 -15.13 12.38 13.89
N ALA A 414 -14.90 12.18 15.20
CA ALA A 414 -15.82 11.49 16.09
C ALA A 414 -17.18 12.21 16.19
N ALA A 415 -17.17 13.54 16.30
CA ALA A 415 -18.38 14.34 16.33
C ALA A 415 -19.17 14.26 15.01
N VAL A 416 -18.50 14.34 13.85
CA VAL A 416 -19.16 14.13 12.53
C VAL A 416 -19.74 12.72 12.42
N ALA A 417 -18.96 11.71 12.84
CA ALA A 417 -19.38 10.31 12.87
C ALA A 417 -20.61 10.09 13.77
N ALA A 418 -20.65 10.73 14.94
CA ALA A 418 -21.77 10.65 15.87
C ALA A 418 -23.05 11.30 15.30
N MET A 419 -22.93 12.46 14.65
CA MET A 419 -24.06 13.15 14.03
C MET A 419 -24.64 12.37 12.85
N ALA A 420 -23.79 11.74 12.03
CA ALA A 420 -24.22 10.98 10.86
C ALA A 420 -24.53 9.50 11.15
N HIS A 421 -24.28 9.02 12.37
CA HIS A 421 -24.31 7.61 12.75
C HIS A 421 -23.45 6.72 11.83
N VAL A 422 -22.21 7.15 11.56
CA VAL A 422 -21.29 6.45 10.67
C VAL A 422 -19.96 6.23 11.40
N PRO A 423 -19.63 5.00 11.82
CA PRO A 423 -18.37 4.75 12.51
C PRO A 423 -17.17 5.11 11.63
N PHE A 424 -16.18 5.76 12.24
CA PHE A 424 -14.92 6.19 11.65
C PHE A 424 -13.80 5.22 12.03
N ILE A 425 -13.32 4.46 11.05
CA ILE A 425 -12.26 3.47 11.23
C ILE A 425 -10.95 4.00 10.65
N ALA A 426 -9.95 4.10 11.52
CA ALA A 426 -8.61 4.56 11.17
C ALA A 426 -7.54 3.64 11.77
N ASN A 427 -6.27 4.01 11.62
CA ASN A 427 -5.15 3.22 12.08
C ASN A 427 -4.38 3.98 13.17
N ALA A 428 -3.82 3.26 14.14
CA ALA A 428 -2.84 3.84 15.06
C ALA A 428 -1.46 3.81 14.40
N ALA A 429 -0.65 4.85 14.58
CA ALA A 429 0.75 4.83 14.16
C ALA A 429 1.63 4.13 15.21
N PRO A 430 2.81 3.59 14.85
CA PRO A 430 3.78 3.08 15.84
C PRO A 430 4.17 4.14 16.89
N ARG A 431 4.27 5.40 16.45
CA ARG A 431 4.58 6.56 17.30
C ARG A 431 3.52 6.79 18.38
N PHE A 432 2.31 6.28 18.22
CA PHE A 432 1.28 6.26 19.25
C PHE A 432 1.72 5.53 20.52
N PHE A 433 2.66 4.59 20.42
CA PHE A 433 3.18 3.83 21.56
C PHE A 433 4.56 4.34 22.00
N GLY A 434 5.07 5.42 21.40
CA GLY A 434 6.42 5.93 21.64
C GLY A 434 7.53 5.23 20.84
N GLU A 435 7.17 4.38 19.89
CA GLU A 435 8.11 3.57 19.10
C GLU A 435 8.18 4.01 17.62
N ALA A 436 9.29 3.68 16.95
CA ALA A 436 9.45 3.92 15.52
C ALA A 436 8.76 2.83 14.66
N SER A 437 8.66 1.59 15.18
CA SER A 437 8.04 0.44 14.51
C SER A 437 7.17 -0.36 15.49
N PHE A 438 6.21 -1.13 14.97
CA PHE A 438 5.36 -1.97 15.83
C PHE A 438 6.10 -3.13 16.49
N GLU A 439 7.34 -3.44 16.08
CA GLU A 439 8.15 -4.49 16.72
C GLU A 439 8.46 -4.17 18.19
N GLY A 440 8.66 -2.89 18.51
CA GLY A 440 8.90 -2.43 19.88
C GLY A 440 7.75 -2.77 20.83
N LEU A 441 6.53 -2.94 20.31
CA LEU A 441 5.35 -3.28 21.11
C LEU A 441 5.51 -4.64 21.82
N ALA A 442 6.22 -5.60 21.22
CA ALA A 442 6.47 -6.91 21.82
C ALA A 442 7.32 -6.84 23.10
N THR A 443 8.14 -5.79 23.22
CA THR A 443 9.08 -5.61 24.33
C THR A 443 8.36 -5.17 25.61
N TYR A 444 7.20 -4.53 25.49
CA TYR A 444 6.44 -4.05 26.64
C TYR A 444 5.75 -5.19 27.40
N SER A 445 5.98 -5.20 28.71
CA SER A 445 5.36 -6.16 29.63
C SER A 445 3.92 -5.80 30.00
N ASP A 446 3.58 -4.52 30.04
CA ASP A 446 2.21 -4.01 30.24
C ASP A 446 2.03 -2.70 29.47
N ILE A 447 1.11 -2.70 28.49
CA ILE A 447 0.85 -1.54 27.62
C ILE A 447 0.10 -0.43 28.38
N ARG A 448 -0.68 -0.77 29.42
CA ARG A 448 -1.54 0.18 30.14
C ARG A 448 -0.75 1.26 30.88
N VAL A 449 0.46 0.92 31.30
CA VAL A 449 1.37 1.86 31.99
C VAL A 449 1.76 3.02 31.07
N ILE A 450 1.91 2.76 29.77
CA ILE A 450 2.26 3.79 28.77
C ILE A 450 1.21 4.90 28.76
N PHE A 451 -0.07 4.54 28.76
CA PHE A 451 -1.18 5.48 28.68
C PHE A 451 -1.46 6.27 29.97
N GLN A 452 -0.79 5.93 31.07
CA GLN A 452 -0.81 6.74 32.31
C GLN A 452 0.18 7.91 32.25
N THR A 453 1.08 7.92 31.27
CA THR A 453 2.06 9.00 31.07
C THR A 453 1.35 10.32 30.71
N PRO A 454 1.83 11.49 31.19
CA PRO A 454 1.21 12.79 30.88
C PRO A 454 1.09 13.13 29.39
N GLN A 455 1.88 12.50 28.51
CA GLN A 455 1.76 12.66 27.06
C GLN A 455 0.36 12.26 26.55
N TYR A 456 -0.30 11.30 27.20
CA TYR A 456 -1.60 10.76 26.80
C TYR A 456 -2.78 11.41 27.53
N THR A 457 -2.60 12.53 28.25
CA THR A 457 -3.71 13.21 28.92
C THR A 457 -4.84 13.58 27.94
N ARG A 458 -4.51 14.03 26.73
CA ARG A 458 -5.50 14.34 25.69
C ARG A 458 -6.21 13.09 25.15
N TRP A 459 -5.46 12.00 24.98
CA TRP A 459 -6.03 10.72 24.58
C TRP A 459 -7.04 10.22 25.61
N ASN A 460 -6.67 10.22 26.89
CA ASN A 460 -7.58 9.81 27.96
C ASN A 460 -8.82 10.71 28.04
N ALA A 461 -8.67 12.02 27.88
CA ALA A 461 -9.80 12.94 27.80
C ALA A 461 -10.71 12.63 26.60
N PHE A 462 -10.15 12.33 25.42
CA PHE A 462 -10.92 11.91 24.24
C PHE A 462 -11.72 10.62 24.51
N ARG A 463 -11.13 9.63 25.17
CA ARG A 463 -11.81 8.36 25.49
C ARG A 463 -12.98 8.50 26.46
N GLU A 464 -12.99 9.55 27.27
CA GLU A 464 -14.10 9.85 28.20
C GLU A 464 -15.28 10.53 27.50
N THR A 465 -15.06 11.11 26.31
CA THR A 465 -16.14 11.73 25.50
C THR A 465 -17.13 10.69 25.00
N GLU A 466 -18.38 11.10 24.78
CA GLU A 466 -19.41 10.19 24.30
C GLU A 466 -19.29 9.87 22.81
N ASP A 467 -18.72 10.78 22.02
CA ASP A 467 -18.57 10.64 20.56
C ASP A 467 -17.48 9.61 20.19
N SER A 468 -16.52 9.36 21.09
CA SER A 468 -15.46 8.37 20.91
C SER A 468 -15.96 6.95 20.64
N ARG A 469 -17.23 6.65 20.93
CA ARG A 469 -17.89 5.37 20.62
C ARG A 469 -17.95 5.04 19.12
N TYR A 470 -17.92 6.06 18.27
CA TYR A 470 -17.99 5.91 16.81
C TYR A 470 -16.61 5.76 16.19
N VAL A 471 -15.53 5.83 16.96
CA VAL A 471 -14.15 5.73 16.44
C VAL A 471 -13.54 4.38 16.78
N GLY A 472 -12.91 3.76 15.79
CA GLY A 472 -12.10 2.55 15.96
C GLY A 472 -10.71 2.73 15.36
N LEU A 473 -9.67 2.46 16.15
CA LEU A 473 -8.27 2.50 15.70
C LEU A 473 -7.72 1.07 15.56
N CYS A 474 -7.32 0.69 14.35
CA CYS A 474 -6.80 -0.63 14.02
C CYS A 474 -5.27 -0.68 14.04
N LEU A 475 -4.72 -1.84 14.44
CA LEU A 475 -3.30 -2.20 14.38
C LEU A 475 -3.13 -3.73 14.33
N PRO A 476 -1.93 -4.26 14.02
CA PRO A 476 -0.82 -3.63 13.31
C PRO A 476 -1.08 -3.62 11.79
N ARG A 477 -0.17 -3.00 11.02
CA ARG A 477 -0.22 -3.08 9.56
C ARG A 477 0.02 -4.51 9.06
N PHE A 478 -0.43 -4.78 7.84
CA PHE A 478 -0.29 -6.08 7.19
C PHE A 478 0.29 -5.97 5.79
N LEU A 479 0.92 -7.04 5.31
CA LEU A 479 1.63 -7.06 4.03
C LEU A 479 0.63 -7.07 2.85
N LEU A 480 0.72 -6.07 1.98
CA LEU A 480 -0.10 -5.99 0.76
C LEU A 480 0.55 -6.71 -0.41
N ARG A 481 1.86 -6.49 -0.58
CA ARG A 481 2.65 -7.02 -1.69
C ARG A 481 3.87 -7.75 -1.14
N PRO A 482 4.13 -9.01 -1.54
CA PRO A 482 5.40 -9.64 -1.28
C PRO A 482 6.54 -8.97 -2.08
N PRO A 483 7.79 -8.98 -1.58
CA PRO A 483 8.92 -8.45 -2.34
C PRO A 483 9.09 -9.20 -3.66
N TYR A 484 9.62 -8.52 -4.67
CA TYR A 484 9.80 -9.10 -6.00
C TYR A 484 10.93 -10.15 -6.00
N GLU A 485 10.58 -11.43 -6.07
CA GLU A 485 11.54 -12.53 -6.21
C GLU A 485 11.77 -12.87 -7.68
N ARG A 486 12.97 -12.55 -8.21
CA ARG A 486 13.36 -12.82 -9.62
C ARG A 486 12.23 -12.52 -10.60
N HIS A 487 11.65 -11.33 -10.48
CA HIS A 487 10.58 -10.91 -11.37
C HIS A 487 11.20 -10.71 -12.76
N HIS A 488 10.92 -11.66 -13.67
CA HIS A 488 11.31 -11.54 -15.06
C HIS A 488 10.46 -10.47 -15.71
N VAL A 489 11.01 -9.28 -15.75
CA VAL A 489 10.49 -8.18 -16.55
C VAL A 489 11.03 -8.35 -17.97
N HIS A 490 10.29 -7.92 -19.01
CA HIS A 490 10.79 -7.97 -20.39
C HIS A 490 12.14 -7.24 -20.54
N SER A 491 12.31 -6.17 -19.77
CA SER A 491 13.47 -5.28 -19.79
C SER A 491 14.70 -5.82 -19.01
N PHE A 492 14.55 -6.29 -17.76
CA PHE A 492 15.66 -6.75 -16.91
C PHE A 492 15.20 -7.76 -15.84
N THR A 493 16.14 -8.44 -15.18
CA THR A 493 15.78 -9.35 -14.08
C THR A 493 15.85 -8.61 -12.76
N TYR A 494 14.68 -8.34 -12.16
CA TYR A 494 14.62 -7.60 -10.91
C TYR A 494 14.49 -8.54 -9.70
N SER A 495 15.30 -8.29 -8.67
CA SER A 495 15.22 -8.95 -7.38
C SER A 495 15.33 -7.90 -6.30
N GLU A 496 14.22 -7.65 -5.60
CA GLU A 496 14.13 -6.62 -4.57
C GLU A 496 14.94 -7.03 -3.33
N ARG A 497 15.80 -6.13 -2.82
CA ARG A 497 16.54 -6.37 -1.58
C ARG A 497 15.87 -5.65 -0.41
N THR A 498 15.22 -6.42 0.46
CA THR A 498 14.62 -5.88 1.68
C THR A 498 15.63 -5.92 2.84
N VAL A 499 16.23 -4.78 3.19
CA VAL A 499 17.18 -4.67 4.32
C VAL A 499 16.43 -4.51 5.64
N ASN A 500 15.44 -3.61 5.66
CA ASN A 500 14.67 -3.26 6.85
C ASN A 500 13.21 -3.70 6.72
N ASN A 501 12.51 -3.78 7.85
CA ASN A 501 11.08 -4.02 7.85
C ASN A 501 10.29 -2.89 7.20
N SER A 502 10.77 -1.66 7.27
CA SER A 502 10.16 -0.52 6.58
C SER A 502 10.20 -0.64 5.06
N SER A 503 11.09 -1.47 4.50
CA SER A 503 11.15 -1.71 3.05
C SER A 503 9.95 -2.51 2.53
N TYR A 504 9.22 -3.24 3.39
CA TYR A 504 8.03 -3.96 2.96
C TYR A 504 6.86 -3.00 2.70
N LEU A 505 6.02 -3.36 1.74
CA LEU A 505 4.79 -2.64 1.51
C LEU A 505 3.71 -3.04 2.50
N TRP A 506 3.67 -2.30 3.59
CA TRP A 506 2.63 -2.39 4.61
C TRP A 506 1.35 -1.68 4.18
N GLY A 507 0.22 -2.33 4.45
CA GLY A 507 -1.13 -1.82 4.25
C GLY A 507 -1.86 -1.58 5.56
N TYR A 508 -2.92 -0.80 5.45
CA TYR A 508 -3.68 -0.30 6.57
C TYR A 508 -4.71 -1.33 7.06
N ALA A 509 -4.65 -1.69 8.34
CA ALA A 509 -5.54 -2.68 8.95
C ALA A 509 -7.02 -2.29 8.92
N SER A 510 -7.32 -0.99 8.89
CA SER A 510 -8.67 -0.44 8.66
C SER A 510 -9.37 -1.02 7.44
N PHE A 511 -8.65 -1.23 6.33
CA PHE A 511 -9.22 -1.85 5.12
C PHE A 511 -9.53 -3.33 5.34
N ALA A 512 -8.67 -4.05 6.06
CA ALA A 512 -8.94 -5.44 6.45
C ALA A 512 -10.17 -5.53 7.36
N PHE A 513 -10.33 -4.59 8.31
CA PHE A 513 -11.53 -4.52 9.14
C PHE A 513 -12.79 -4.20 8.33
N ALA A 514 -12.71 -3.24 7.40
CA ALA A 514 -13.81 -2.87 6.52
C ALA A 514 -14.27 -4.05 5.63
N THR A 515 -13.36 -4.92 5.19
CA THR A 515 -13.76 -6.15 4.46
C THR A 515 -14.64 -7.07 5.32
N ARG A 516 -14.39 -7.17 6.64
CA ARG A 516 -15.20 -7.98 7.55
C ARG A 516 -16.59 -7.37 7.78
N VAL A 517 -16.66 -6.04 7.88
CA VAL A 517 -17.94 -5.30 7.94
C VAL A 517 -18.78 -5.57 6.68
N ALA A 518 -18.17 -5.44 5.51
CA ALA A 518 -18.82 -5.70 4.23
C ALA A 518 -19.24 -7.16 4.06
N GLU A 519 -18.40 -8.11 4.49
CA GLU A 519 -18.70 -9.53 4.43
C GLU A 519 -19.86 -9.92 5.36
N SER A 520 -19.90 -9.38 6.59
CA SER A 520 -21.03 -9.57 7.48
C SER A 520 -22.33 -9.04 6.85
N PHE A 521 -22.28 -7.85 6.25
CA PHE A 521 -23.42 -7.26 5.56
C PHE A 521 -23.87 -8.08 4.35
N ALA A 522 -22.95 -8.56 3.53
CA ALA A 522 -23.27 -9.40 2.37
C ALA A 522 -23.95 -10.72 2.78
N ARG A 523 -23.61 -11.27 3.94
CA ARG A 523 -24.21 -12.51 4.46
C ARG A 523 -25.56 -12.29 5.16
N TYR A 524 -25.68 -11.21 5.93
CA TYR A 524 -26.79 -11.05 6.89
C TYR A 524 -27.57 -9.73 6.80
N ARG A 525 -27.17 -8.78 5.94
CA ARG A 525 -27.64 -7.37 5.91
C ARG A 525 -27.35 -6.55 7.17
N TRP A 526 -26.60 -7.14 8.09
CA TRP A 526 -26.15 -6.53 9.34
C TRP A 526 -24.65 -6.75 9.50
N SER A 527 -23.98 -5.85 10.21
CA SER A 527 -22.54 -5.90 10.48
C SER A 527 -22.12 -6.24 11.92
N PRO A 528 -22.81 -7.11 12.70
CA PRO A 528 -22.29 -7.51 14.01
C PRO A 528 -21.19 -8.56 13.89
N ASN A 529 -21.16 -9.37 12.82
CA ASN A 529 -20.30 -10.56 12.68
C ASN A 529 -18.92 -10.23 12.11
N ILE A 530 -18.17 -9.44 12.88
CA ILE A 530 -16.84 -8.91 12.52
C ILE A 530 -15.74 -9.33 13.51
N VAL A 531 -16.07 -10.16 14.49
CA VAL A 531 -15.20 -10.58 15.59
C VAL A 531 -15.20 -12.11 15.71
N GLY A 532 -14.06 -12.67 16.07
CA GLY A 532 -13.84 -14.09 16.32
C GLY A 532 -13.47 -14.89 15.06
N PRO A 533 -12.66 -15.96 15.20
CA PRO A 533 -12.08 -16.68 14.06
C PRO A 533 -13.14 -17.40 13.22
N THR A 534 -14.17 -17.96 13.86
CA THR A 534 -15.27 -18.65 13.17
C THR A 534 -16.48 -17.75 12.94
N ALA A 535 -16.61 -16.66 13.71
CA ALA A 535 -17.78 -15.78 13.74
C ALA A 535 -17.67 -14.58 12.77
N GLY A 536 -16.74 -14.63 11.82
CA GLY A 536 -16.60 -13.66 10.74
C GLY A 536 -15.55 -12.57 10.96
N GLY A 537 -14.69 -12.69 11.97
CA GLY A 537 -13.54 -11.80 12.20
C GLY A 537 -12.23 -12.27 11.55
N ALA A 538 -12.22 -13.43 10.90
CA ALA A 538 -11.03 -13.97 10.24
C ALA A 538 -10.74 -13.28 8.89
N VAL A 539 -9.50 -12.82 8.74
CA VAL A 539 -8.91 -12.32 7.51
C VAL A 539 -8.13 -13.45 6.84
N THR A 540 -8.55 -13.85 5.65
CA THR A 540 -7.96 -14.97 4.91
C THR A 540 -7.17 -14.49 3.70
N GLY A 541 -6.20 -15.30 3.26
CA GLY A 541 -5.47 -15.05 2.01
C GLY A 541 -4.34 -14.03 2.15
N LEU A 542 -3.75 -13.89 3.34
CA LEU A 542 -2.60 -13.02 3.54
C LEU A 542 -1.34 -13.62 2.88
N PRO A 543 -0.48 -12.82 2.26
CA PRO A 543 0.73 -13.30 1.59
C PRO A 543 1.77 -13.77 2.62
N MET A 544 2.17 -15.04 2.57
CA MET A 544 3.26 -15.55 3.41
C MET A 544 4.60 -15.47 2.67
N LEU A 545 5.64 -15.02 3.37
CA LEU A 545 6.96 -14.84 2.79
C LEU A 545 7.90 -15.97 3.23
N PRO A 546 8.36 -16.83 2.30
CA PRO A 546 9.42 -17.77 2.63
C PRO A 546 10.75 -17.01 2.79
N PHE A 547 11.32 -17.02 3.98
CA PHE A 547 12.62 -16.43 4.27
C PHE A 547 13.64 -17.52 4.61
N ARG A 548 14.86 -17.37 4.11
CA ARG A 548 15.95 -18.29 4.45
C ARG A 548 16.56 -17.86 5.78
N SER A 549 16.17 -18.51 6.88
CA SER A 549 16.74 -18.22 8.19
C SER A 549 18.16 -18.80 8.31
N MET A 550 19.08 -18.02 8.91
CA MET A 550 20.39 -18.53 9.34
C MET A 550 20.29 -19.42 10.58
N ARG A 551 19.12 -19.46 11.23
CA ARG A 551 18.88 -20.17 12.50
C ARG A 551 19.01 -21.69 12.34
N GLY A 552 18.67 -22.22 11.16
CA GLY A 552 18.80 -23.65 10.84
C GLY A 552 20.23 -24.20 10.76
N VAL A 553 21.26 -23.39 11.07
CA VAL A 553 22.66 -23.86 11.19
C VAL A 553 22.95 -24.47 12.56
N TYR A 554 22.21 -24.09 13.62
CA TYR A 554 22.52 -24.45 15.01
C TYR A 554 21.50 -25.39 15.68
N ASP A 555 20.37 -25.70 15.03
CA ASP A 555 19.39 -26.63 15.58
C ASP A 555 19.91 -28.08 15.44
N GLN A 556 20.16 -28.73 16.58
CA GLN A 556 20.74 -30.09 16.66
C GLN A 556 19.75 -31.19 16.23
N GLU A 557 18.45 -30.90 16.19
CA GLU A 557 17.39 -31.82 15.76
C GLU A 557 16.58 -31.21 14.60
N PRO A 558 16.86 -31.62 13.34
CA PRO A 558 16.10 -31.14 12.20
C PRO A 558 14.72 -31.82 12.15
N ASP A 559 13.66 -31.03 12.33
CA ASP A 559 12.28 -31.45 12.07
C ASP A 559 12.14 -31.84 10.58
N PRO A 560 11.83 -33.11 10.24
CA PRO A 560 11.85 -33.61 8.85
C PRO A 560 10.78 -32.95 7.96
N ALA A 561 9.77 -32.29 8.54
CA ALA A 561 8.75 -31.55 7.81
C ALA A 561 9.22 -30.15 7.36
N LYS A 562 10.23 -29.57 8.02
CA LYS A 562 10.76 -28.25 7.69
C LYS A 562 11.95 -28.42 6.76
N ARG A 563 11.80 -28.02 5.49
CA ARG A 563 12.93 -27.91 4.56
C ARG A 563 14.01 -27.06 5.23
N ARG A 564 15.22 -27.63 5.39
CA ARG A 564 16.37 -27.02 6.10
C ARG A 564 16.47 -25.51 5.87
N GLY A 565 16.23 -24.73 6.92
CA GLY A 565 16.49 -23.29 6.97
C GLY A 565 15.54 -22.39 6.17
N ILE A 566 14.35 -22.86 5.77
CA ILE A 566 13.29 -21.98 5.22
C ILE A 566 12.24 -21.79 6.30
N GLU A 567 12.16 -20.57 6.84
CA GLU A 567 11.13 -20.15 7.79
C GLU A 567 10.14 -19.23 7.07
N GLU A 568 8.86 -19.34 7.39
CA GLU A 568 7.85 -18.42 6.89
C GLU A 568 7.79 -17.18 7.80
N ARG A 569 7.99 -16.01 7.21
CA ARG A 569 7.81 -14.74 7.89
C ARG A 569 6.33 -14.37 7.93
N MET A 570 5.90 -13.89 9.09
CA MET A 570 4.54 -13.43 9.32
C MET A 570 4.16 -12.24 8.42
N PRO A 571 2.90 -12.17 7.95
CA PRO A 571 2.40 -11.09 7.09
C PRO A 571 2.02 -9.82 7.86
N THR A 572 2.07 -9.82 9.20
CA THR A 572 1.85 -8.63 10.04
C THR A 572 3.18 -8.09 10.53
N GLU A 573 3.26 -6.79 10.86
CA GLU A 573 4.51 -6.22 11.39
C GLU A 573 4.98 -6.91 12.68
N ILE A 574 4.01 -7.32 13.51
CA ILE A 574 4.24 -7.98 14.79
C ILE A 574 3.26 -9.14 14.98
N GLN A 575 3.69 -10.17 15.70
CA GLN A 575 2.84 -11.21 16.25
C GLN A 575 2.29 -10.74 17.60
N LEU A 576 1.03 -10.33 17.63
CA LEU A 576 0.35 -10.04 18.90
C LEU A 576 0.10 -11.34 19.69
N THR A 577 0.37 -11.28 20.99
CA THR A 577 -0.05 -12.32 21.94
C THR A 577 -1.50 -12.09 22.35
N GLU A 578 -2.19 -13.12 22.83
CA GLU A 578 -3.57 -12.96 23.36
C GLU A 578 -3.62 -11.96 24.51
N ARG A 579 -2.58 -11.94 25.36
CA ARG A 579 -2.46 -10.97 26.45
C ARG A 579 -2.36 -9.54 25.92
N HIS A 580 -1.48 -9.30 24.94
CA HIS A 580 -1.32 -7.97 24.35
C HIS A 580 -2.57 -7.51 23.59
N GLU A 581 -3.26 -8.41 22.88
CA GLU A 581 -4.54 -8.08 22.24
C GLU A 581 -5.59 -7.67 23.27
N PHE A 582 -5.69 -8.38 24.39
CA PHE A 582 -6.62 -8.03 25.45
C PHE A 582 -6.28 -6.67 26.09
N GLU A 583 -5.01 -6.40 26.37
CA GLU A 583 -4.55 -5.10 26.89
C GLU A 583 -4.86 -3.96 25.91
N LEU A 584 -4.60 -4.15 24.62
CA LEU A 584 -4.94 -3.19 23.57
C LEU A 584 -6.46 -2.96 23.46
N SER A 585 -7.25 -4.02 23.59
CA SER A 585 -8.70 -3.99 23.53
C SER A 585 -9.31 -3.17 24.68
N GLU A 586 -8.79 -3.33 25.90
CA GLU A 586 -9.18 -2.52 27.07
C GLU A 586 -8.79 -1.05 26.90
N GLU A 587 -7.70 -0.77 26.17
CA GLU A 587 -7.26 0.59 25.83
C GLU A 587 -7.99 1.19 24.62
N GLY A 588 -8.93 0.46 24.01
CA GLY A 588 -9.79 0.96 22.94
C GLY A 588 -9.19 0.86 21.54
N PHE A 589 -8.28 -0.10 21.34
CA PHE A 589 -7.70 -0.44 20.05
C PHE A 589 -8.22 -1.77 19.50
N ILE A 590 -8.18 -1.91 18.17
CA ILE A 590 -8.59 -3.10 17.44
C ILE A 590 -7.32 -3.82 16.96
N GLY A 591 -6.90 -4.83 17.72
CA GLY A 591 -5.73 -5.65 17.41
C GLY A 591 -6.05 -6.77 16.43
N MET A 592 -5.31 -6.83 15.32
CA MET A 592 -5.33 -7.95 14.38
C MET A 592 -4.27 -8.98 14.77
N VAL A 593 -4.71 -10.17 15.17
CA VAL A 593 -3.82 -11.25 15.60
C VAL A 593 -3.61 -12.24 14.47
N PHE A 594 -2.35 -12.53 14.14
CA PHE A 594 -1.99 -13.50 13.12
C PHE A 594 -2.02 -14.94 13.65
N LEU A 595 -2.58 -15.88 12.88
CA LEU A 595 -2.57 -17.30 13.22
C LEU A 595 -1.25 -17.94 12.75
N LYS A 596 -0.41 -18.37 13.71
CA LYS A 596 0.89 -18.98 13.41
C LYS A 596 0.75 -20.22 12.51
N GLY A 597 1.55 -20.27 11.44
CA GLY A 597 1.58 -21.40 10.49
C GLY A 597 0.40 -21.45 9.53
N SER A 598 -0.41 -20.39 9.45
CA SER A 598 -1.53 -20.27 8.51
C SER A 598 -1.50 -18.90 7.84
N SER A 599 -2.09 -18.78 6.65
CA SER A 599 -2.24 -17.49 5.94
C SER A 599 -3.46 -16.67 6.43
N GLN A 600 -3.80 -16.81 7.72
CA GLN A 600 -4.99 -16.21 8.31
C GLN A 600 -4.63 -15.29 9.48
N ALA A 601 -5.34 -14.18 9.59
CA ALA A 601 -5.36 -13.33 10.79
C ALA A 601 -6.79 -13.22 11.32
N CYS A 602 -6.98 -12.72 12.53
CA CYS A 602 -8.28 -12.60 13.16
C CYS A 602 -8.37 -11.37 14.04
N PHE A 603 -9.53 -10.70 14.01
CA PHE A 603 -9.93 -9.73 15.02
C PHE A 603 -10.70 -10.47 16.12
N PHE A 604 -10.15 -10.57 17.33
CA PHE A 604 -10.84 -11.19 18.46
C PHE A 604 -11.88 -10.25 19.06
N SER A 605 -11.49 -8.99 19.24
CA SER A 605 -12.36 -7.94 19.74
C SER A 605 -12.42 -6.75 18.76
N ALA A 606 -13.47 -5.94 18.89
CA ALA A 606 -13.68 -4.72 18.11
C ALA A 606 -14.28 -3.64 19.03
N ASN A 607 -13.46 -3.18 19.97
CA ASN A 607 -13.84 -2.09 20.86
C ASN A 607 -13.62 -0.75 20.15
N SER A 608 -14.49 0.21 20.44
CA SER A 608 -14.25 1.62 20.10
C SER A 608 -13.21 2.21 21.04
N CYS A 609 -12.76 3.43 20.75
CA CYS A 609 -11.83 4.14 21.62
C CYS A 609 -12.44 4.51 22.99
N GLN A 610 -13.78 4.50 23.12
CA GLN A 610 -14.47 4.92 24.33
C GLN A 610 -14.07 4.07 25.55
N LYS A 611 -13.74 4.74 26.66
CA LYS A 611 -13.57 4.09 27.96
C LYS A 611 -14.95 3.89 28.61
N PRO A 612 -15.38 2.65 28.88
CA PRO A 612 -16.68 2.42 29.50
C PRO A 612 -16.73 2.97 30.93
N LYS A 613 -17.81 3.69 31.25
CA LYS A 613 -18.05 4.24 32.59
C LYS A 613 -18.37 3.08 33.56
N VAL A 614 -17.70 3.07 34.71
CA VAL A 614 -17.94 2.10 35.78
C VAL A 614 -18.77 2.78 36.87
N PHE A 615 -19.92 2.20 37.20
CA PHE A 615 -20.80 2.71 38.26
C PHE A 615 -20.60 1.91 39.56
N ALA A 616 -21.23 2.39 40.65
CA ALA A 616 -21.19 1.71 41.94
C ALA A 616 -21.75 0.28 41.86
N ASN A 617 -21.33 -0.59 42.78
CA ASN A 617 -21.70 -2.01 42.79
C ASN A 617 -23.12 -2.28 43.34
N THR A 618 -24.09 -1.45 42.95
CA THR A 618 -25.53 -1.68 43.15
C THR A 618 -26.10 -2.47 41.96
N GLU A 619 -27.31 -3.03 42.08
CA GLU A 619 -27.96 -3.74 40.97
C GLU A 619 -28.12 -2.82 39.73
N GLU A 620 -28.69 -1.64 39.95
CA GLU A 620 -28.82 -0.59 38.91
C GLU A 620 -27.46 -0.15 38.35
N GLY A 621 -26.44 -0.04 39.20
CA GLY A 621 -25.09 0.32 38.78
C GLY A 621 -24.41 -0.75 37.92
N ARG A 622 -24.67 -2.04 38.20
CA ARG A 622 -24.18 -3.15 37.35
C ARG A 622 -24.85 -3.13 35.98
N GLU A 623 -26.15 -2.90 35.92
CA GLU A 623 -26.88 -2.80 34.65
C GLU A 623 -26.42 -1.60 33.83
N ALA A 624 -26.26 -0.44 34.46
CA ALA A 624 -25.73 0.75 33.80
C ALA A 624 -24.29 0.54 33.29
N SER A 625 -23.44 -0.14 34.07
CA SER A 625 -22.06 -0.47 33.67
C SER A 625 -22.04 -1.45 32.48
N LEU A 626 -22.96 -2.42 32.46
CA LEU A 626 -23.13 -3.34 31.34
C LEU A 626 -23.59 -2.59 30.08
N GLY A 627 -24.58 -1.69 30.22
CA GLY A 627 -25.03 -0.84 29.12
C GLY A 627 -23.91 0.03 28.54
N ALA A 628 -23.11 0.66 29.39
CA ALA A 628 -21.95 1.45 28.98
C ALA A 628 -20.90 0.59 28.24
N ARG A 629 -20.65 -0.64 28.72
CA ARG A 629 -19.74 -1.57 28.05
C ARG A 629 -20.24 -2.00 26.67
N LEU A 630 -21.54 -2.27 26.53
CA LEU A 630 -22.14 -2.59 25.22
C LEU A 630 -22.04 -1.40 24.25
N GLY A 631 -22.23 -0.17 24.76
CA GLY A 631 -22.08 1.06 23.98
C GLY A 631 -20.66 1.32 23.47
N ALA A 632 -19.63 0.81 24.17
CA ALA A 632 -18.24 0.94 23.76
C ALA A 632 -17.81 -0.09 22.68
N GLN A 633 -18.66 -1.06 22.32
CA GLN A 633 -18.32 -2.12 21.36
C GLN A 633 -18.90 -1.84 19.96
N LEU A 634 -18.03 -1.79 18.94
CA LEU A 634 -18.43 -1.47 17.58
C LEU A 634 -19.47 -2.43 16.97
N PRO A 635 -19.44 -3.76 17.21
CA PRO A 635 -20.47 -4.66 16.69
C PRO A 635 -21.91 -4.26 17.05
N TYR A 636 -22.12 -3.66 18.23
CA TYR A 636 -23.43 -3.20 18.65
C TYR A 636 -23.73 -1.79 18.14
N ILE A 637 -22.72 -0.91 18.07
CA ILE A 637 -22.86 0.41 17.42
C ILE A 637 -23.31 0.25 15.97
N PHE A 638 -22.75 -0.70 15.21
CA PHE A 638 -23.18 -0.96 13.83
C PHE A 638 -24.67 -1.32 13.71
N ILE A 639 -25.23 -2.05 14.67
CA ILE A 639 -26.68 -2.35 14.71
C ILE A 639 -27.46 -1.04 14.93
N VAL A 640 -27.04 -0.22 15.89
CA VAL A 640 -27.70 1.05 16.20
C VAL A 640 -27.62 2.02 15.02
N CYS A 641 -26.45 2.16 14.38
CA CYS A 641 -26.27 3.01 13.20
C CYS A 641 -27.23 2.62 12.08
N ARG A 642 -27.31 1.32 11.79
CA ARG A 642 -28.20 0.83 10.73
C ARG A 642 -29.67 1.09 11.06
N LEU A 643 -30.09 0.86 12.31
CA LEU A 643 -31.44 1.21 12.75
C LEU A 643 -31.72 2.71 12.62
N ALA A 644 -30.76 3.56 13.00
CA ALA A 644 -30.88 5.02 12.87
C ALA A 644 -31.00 5.47 11.40
N HIS A 645 -30.28 4.82 10.48
CA HIS A 645 -30.40 5.07 9.03
C HIS A 645 -31.80 4.74 8.52
N TYR A 646 -32.32 3.56 8.85
CA TYR A 646 -33.66 3.17 8.41
C TYR A 646 -34.77 3.98 9.05
N LEU A 647 -34.69 4.24 10.36
CA LEU A 647 -35.68 5.05 11.07
C LEU A 647 -35.76 6.46 10.49
N LYS A 648 -34.63 7.04 10.11
CA LYS A 648 -34.60 8.37 9.49
C LYS A 648 -35.29 8.40 8.13
N VAL A 649 -35.07 7.37 7.31
CA VAL A 649 -35.74 7.25 5.99
C VAL A 649 -37.23 6.99 6.17
N LEU A 650 -37.58 5.99 6.99
CA LEU A 650 -38.97 5.61 7.26
C LEU A 650 -39.78 6.79 7.82
N GLN A 651 -39.32 7.42 8.90
CA GLN A 651 -40.06 8.53 9.52
C GLN A 651 -40.23 9.72 8.58
N ARG A 652 -39.27 9.99 7.68
CA ARG A 652 -39.41 11.08 6.70
C ARG A 652 -40.53 10.84 5.70
N GLU A 653 -40.76 9.60 5.30
CA GLU A 653 -41.88 9.24 4.42
C GLU A 653 -43.24 9.32 5.13
N GLU A 654 -43.24 9.14 6.45
CA GLU A 654 -44.45 9.20 7.29
C GLU A 654 -44.85 10.64 7.68
N ILE A 655 -43.97 11.63 7.48
CA ILE A 655 -44.30 13.04 7.77
C ILE A 655 -45.49 13.49 6.91
N GLY A 656 -46.53 14.00 7.59
CA GLY A 656 -47.76 14.48 6.95
C GLY A 656 -48.92 13.48 6.98
N ARG A 657 -48.70 12.23 7.44
CA ARG A 657 -49.80 11.29 7.70
C ARG A 657 -50.57 11.64 8.97
N HIS A 658 -51.84 11.23 9.01
CA HIS A 658 -52.68 11.32 10.19
C HIS A 658 -52.35 10.18 11.15
N MET A 659 -51.42 10.42 12.09
CA MET A 659 -51.00 9.43 13.08
C MET A 659 -51.13 10.00 14.49
N GLU A 660 -51.73 9.23 15.40
CA GLU A 660 -51.70 9.54 16.83
C GLU A 660 -50.51 8.86 17.53
N ARG A 661 -50.24 9.26 18.78
CA ARG A 661 -49.18 8.68 19.61
C ARG A 661 -49.21 7.14 19.63
N GLY A 662 -50.41 6.58 19.81
CA GLY A 662 -50.60 5.13 19.90
C GLY A 662 -50.42 4.41 18.57
N ASP A 663 -50.67 5.07 17.44
CA ASP A 663 -50.43 4.51 16.11
C ASP A 663 -48.93 4.42 15.83
N LEU A 664 -48.20 5.51 16.11
CA LEU A 664 -46.76 5.56 15.94
C LEU A 664 -46.05 4.51 16.81
N GLU A 665 -46.48 4.34 18.06
CA GLU A 665 -45.94 3.33 18.96
C GLU A 665 -46.18 1.89 18.44
N ARG A 666 -47.38 1.60 17.91
CA ARG A 666 -47.70 0.29 17.34
C ARG A 666 -46.88 0.00 16.09
N GLU A 667 -46.83 0.94 15.15
CA GLU A 667 -46.13 0.76 13.87
C GLU A 667 -44.63 0.55 14.06
N LEU A 668 -43.99 1.36 14.91
CA LEU A 668 -42.56 1.21 15.18
C LEU A 668 -42.24 -0.10 15.90
N ASN A 669 -43.10 -0.56 16.82
CA ASN A 669 -42.92 -1.86 17.47
C ASN A 669 -43.13 -3.02 16.49
N ASP A 670 -44.10 -2.95 15.58
CA ASP A 670 -44.35 -3.99 14.57
C ASP A 670 -43.23 -4.04 13.52
N TRP A 671 -42.67 -2.89 13.14
CA TRP A 671 -41.47 -2.84 12.30
C TRP A 671 -40.25 -3.47 12.99
N LEU A 672 -39.98 -3.12 14.26
CA LEU A 672 -38.84 -3.67 15.00
C LEU A 672 -38.93 -5.18 15.25
N ARG A 673 -40.14 -5.72 15.46
CA ARG A 673 -40.37 -7.16 15.71
C ARG A 673 -39.78 -8.07 14.64
N GLN A 674 -39.65 -7.59 13.40
CA GLN A 674 -39.07 -8.34 12.29
C GLN A 674 -37.59 -8.73 12.54
N TYR A 675 -36.88 -7.94 13.34
CA TYR A 675 -35.46 -8.09 13.65
C TYR A 675 -35.18 -8.70 15.02
N VAL A 676 -36.24 -9.05 15.75
CA VAL A 676 -36.19 -9.63 17.10
C VAL A 676 -36.32 -11.15 17.04
N SER A 677 -35.50 -11.84 17.83
CA SER A 677 -35.63 -13.27 18.08
C SER A 677 -35.63 -13.56 19.57
N ASP A 678 -36.81 -13.93 20.08
CA ASP A 678 -37.05 -14.18 21.51
C ASP A 678 -36.59 -15.57 21.99
N MET A 679 -36.13 -16.44 21.07
CA MET A 679 -35.59 -17.74 21.43
C MET A 679 -34.28 -17.59 22.23
N ASP A 680 -34.07 -18.43 23.23
CA ASP A 680 -32.84 -18.39 24.05
C ASP A 680 -31.60 -18.90 23.29
N ASN A 681 -31.78 -19.92 22.45
CA ASN A 681 -30.68 -20.50 21.66
C ASN A 681 -31.03 -20.61 20.16
N PRO A 682 -31.23 -19.48 19.46
CA PRO A 682 -31.44 -19.50 18.02
C PRO A 682 -30.16 -19.93 17.31
N ALA A 683 -30.29 -20.58 16.16
CA ALA A 683 -29.15 -20.94 15.32
C ALA A 683 -28.33 -19.70 14.93
N ALA A 684 -27.01 -19.84 14.75
CA ALA A 684 -26.13 -18.71 14.45
C ALA A 684 -26.56 -17.89 13.21
N ALA A 685 -27.10 -18.55 12.19
CA ALA A 685 -27.65 -17.89 11.01
C ALA A 685 -28.87 -17.01 11.32
N VAL A 686 -29.74 -17.44 12.24
CA VAL A 686 -30.89 -16.66 12.69
C VAL A 686 -30.43 -15.45 13.51
N ARG A 687 -29.45 -15.63 14.40
CA ARG A 687 -28.83 -14.53 15.17
C ARG A 687 -28.19 -13.48 14.25
N GLY A 688 -27.56 -13.91 13.16
CA GLY A 688 -26.99 -13.01 12.16
C GLY A 688 -28.06 -12.15 11.48
N LYS A 689 -29.20 -12.74 11.10
CA LYS A 689 -30.31 -12.04 10.43
C LYS A 689 -31.15 -11.17 11.38
N ARG A 690 -31.32 -11.64 12.62
CA ARG A 690 -32.11 -11.00 13.69
C ARG A 690 -31.20 -10.73 14.88
N PRO A 691 -30.45 -9.61 14.85
CA PRO A 691 -29.42 -9.35 15.85
C PRO A 691 -29.99 -8.97 17.22
N LEU A 692 -31.27 -8.59 17.29
CA LEU A 692 -31.92 -8.18 18.54
C LEU A 692 -32.56 -9.39 19.23
N ARG A 693 -32.38 -9.45 20.55
CA ARG A 693 -33.08 -10.41 21.42
C ARG A 693 -34.42 -9.84 21.88
N GLN A 694 -34.44 -8.55 22.25
CA GLN A 694 -35.67 -7.84 22.65
C GLN A 694 -35.55 -6.38 22.17
N ALA A 695 -36.67 -5.78 21.80
CA ALA A 695 -36.77 -4.37 21.46
C ALA A 695 -38.11 -3.81 21.91
N ARG A 696 -38.13 -2.56 22.38
CA ARG A 696 -39.34 -1.85 22.77
C ARG A 696 -39.23 -0.38 22.43
N VAL A 697 -40.29 0.18 21.83
CA VAL A 697 -40.43 1.62 21.58
C VAL A 697 -41.51 2.17 22.50
N ASN A 698 -41.19 3.22 23.24
CA ASN A 698 -42.16 4.02 23.99
C ASN A 698 -42.26 5.40 23.34
N VAL A 699 -43.47 5.89 23.08
CA VAL A 699 -43.70 7.20 22.45
C VAL A 699 -44.42 8.13 23.43
N GLU A 700 -43.81 9.28 23.68
CA GLU A 700 -44.33 10.36 24.51
C GLU A 700 -44.67 11.59 23.67
N GLU A 701 -45.67 12.37 24.09
CA GLU A 701 -46.00 13.65 23.46
C GLU A 701 -45.14 14.78 24.05
N VAL A 702 -44.66 15.67 23.19
CA VAL A 702 -43.91 16.85 23.64
C VAL A 702 -44.90 17.91 24.12
N PRO A 703 -44.90 18.29 25.41
CA PRO A 703 -45.85 19.26 25.93
C PRO A 703 -45.67 20.61 25.23
N GLY A 704 -46.78 21.20 24.76
CA GLY A 704 -46.79 22.50 24.09
C GLY A 704 -46.56 22.47 22.58
N GLN A 705 -46.30 21.30 21.98
CA GLN A 705 -46.15 21.14 20.53
C GLN A 705 -47.00 19.97 20.02
N ALA A 706 -48.21 20.26 19.54
CA ALA A 706 -49.09 19.24 18.96
C ALA A 706 -48.45 18.60 17.71
N GLY A 707 -48.51 17.28 17.62
CA GLY A 707 -47.90 16.50 16.53
C GLY A 707 -46.41 16.21 16.69
N TRP A 708 -45.76 16.67 17.78
CA TRP A 708 -44.38 16.34 18.10
C TRP A 708 -44.30 15.22 19.13
N TYR A 709 -43.57 14.16 18.79
CA TYR A 709 -43.42 12.98 19.62
C TYR A 709 -41.95 12.74 19.98
N ARG A 710 -41.71 12.25 21.19
CA ARG A 710 -40.42 11.73 21.64
C ARG A 710 -40.50 10.22 21.73
N ALA A 711 -39.80 9.53 20.83
CA ALA A 711 -39.71 8.08 20.83
C ALA A 711 -38.44 7.60 21.56
N HIS A 712 -38.62 6.77 22.57
CA HIS A 712 -37.55 6.10 23.31
C HIS A 712 -37.43 4.66 22.81
N LEU A 713 -36.34 4.34 22.11
CA LEU A 713 -36.05 2.99 21.62
C LEU A 713 -35.11 2.28 22.60
N LEU A 714 -35.57 1.19 23.19
CA LEU A 714 -34.80 0.31 24.06
C LEU A 714 -34.47 -0.97 23.31
N LEU A 715 -33.18 -1.25 23.13
CA LEU A 715 -32.68 -2.36 22.32
C LEU A 715 -31.80 -3.27 23.17
N ARG A 716 -32.07 -4.58 23.12
CA ARG A 716 -31.23 -5.61 23.75
C ARG A 716 -30.70 -6.57 22.68
N PRO A 717 -29.42 -6.46 22.27
CA PRO A 717 -28.84 -7.36 21.29
C PRO A 717 -28.52 -8.75 21.88
N HIS A 718 -28.27 -9.72 20.99
CA HIS A 718 -27.66 -10.99 21.39
C HIS A 718 -26.20 -10.77 21.81
N LEU A 719 -25.86 -11.22 23.01
CA LEU A 719 -24.50 -11.08 23.55
C LEU A 719 -23.53 -12.04 22.86
N LYS A 720 -22.37 -11.51 22.48
CA LYS A 720 -21.27 -12.30 21.94
C LYS A 720 -20.39 -12.88 23.04
N TYR A 721 -19.81 -14.04 22.78
CA TYR A 721 -18.83 -14.67 23.66
C TYR A 721 -17.48 -13.96 23.50
N MET A 722 -16.95 -13.43 24.60
CA MET A 722 -15.69 -12.65 24.64
C MET A 722 -14.63 -13.23 25.58
N GLY A 723 -14.97 -14.26 26.36
CA GLY A 723 -14.04 -14.89 27.29
C GLY A 723 -14.77 -15.60 28.43
N ALA A 724 -14.05 -16.52 29.08
CA ALA A 724 -14.49 -17.21 30.30
C ALA A 724 -13.27 -17.52 31.17
N SER A 725 -13.46 -17.46 32.48
CA SER A 725 -12.45 -17.91 33.45
C SER A 725 -12.71 -19.38 33.79
N PHE A 726 -11.74 -20.24 33.56
CA PHE A 726 -11.82 -21.67 33.89
C PHE A 726 -10.94 -21.96 35.11
N THR A 727 -11.56 -22.42 36.20
CA THR A 727 -10.84 -22.91 37.39
C THR A 727 -10.80 -24.43 37.35
N LEU A 728 -9.62 -25.01 37.14
CA LEU A 728 -9.43 -26.47 37.13
C LEU A 728 -9.16 -26.97 38.55
N SER A 729 -10.10 -27.72 39.11
CA SER A 729 -9.97 -28.37 40.42
C SER A 729 -10.03 -29.89 40.24
N LEU A 730 -8.99 -30.60 40.69
CA LEU A 730 -8.98 -32.06 40.70
C LEU A 730 -9.77 -32.56 41.91
N VAL A 731 -10.83 -33.32 41.69
CA VAL A 731 -11.67 -33.87 42.76
C VAL A 731 -11.64 -35.40 42.71
N GLY A 732 -11.43 -36.06 43.86
CA GLY A 732 -11.29 -37.52 43.95
C GLY A 732 -12.58 -38.30 43.68
N LYS A 733 -13.75 -37.67 43.81
CA LYS A 733 -15.05 -38.21 43.40
C LYS A 733 -15.91 -37.05 42.92
N LEU A 734 -16.24 -37.03 41.63
CA LEU A 734 -17.23 -36.10 41.11
C LEU A 734 -18.59 -36.50 41.70
N GLU A 735 -19.21 -35.62 42.49
CA GLU A 735 -20.61 -35.83 42.85
C GLU A 735 -21.42 -35.82 41.56
N ARG A 736 -22.23 -36.87 41.33
CA ARG A 736 -23.21 -36.85 40.24
C ARG A 736 -24.29 -35.88 40.70
N GLU A 737 -24.34 -34.68 40.10
CA GLU A 737 -25.48 -33.78 40.26
C GLU A 737 -26.76 -34.57 39.94
N SER A 738 -27.69 -34.58 40.89
CA SER A 738 -28.96 -35.31 40.89
C SER A 738 -30.05 -34.59 40.14
#